data_AF-A0AB74NCX9-F1
#
_entry.id   AF-A0AB74NCX9-F1
#
_cell.length_a   1.000
_cell.length_b   1.000
_cell.length_c   1.000
_cell.angle_alpha   90.00
_cell.angle_beta   90.00
_cell.angle_gamma   90.00
#
_symmetry.space_group_name_H-M   'P 1'
#
loop_
_entity.id
_entity.type
_entity.pdbx_description
1 polymer ?
#
loop_
_entity_poly.entity_id
_entity_poly.type
_entity_poly.pdbx_seq_one_letter_code
_entity_poly.pdbx_strand_id
1 'polypeptide(L)'
;MSKNGNFLKKVGLAFLSILIVASTIFQTTVVKAATSYGSQFLNTVELLDKDGVPQTNFGYYDNMDVHYTWSIPNSTNVKAGDTMDFTLPSQLALATDLAFDVKDSNGQVVGTATVKRATNQVTLVFSDYVEKHSDIKGELDFWTTFNQKVITGNETVDLEFPLENGTTGIDVEVGEKTPVSPTETLFKYGWVDASNPSLIHWVIRVNYAKVNIPNAVFTDIIGSKQTLNFDSIKAFHGTYSADRIFTAGAAISSTNFSATSDGFSVALGDLTDSVQISYTTTATDGGKSTQYDNTAKLAGTDFVPKQTSTWTPASGGGGEGGGTTGSVTLTKEDAKTKATLEGAEFKLVDSKGTVLQENITTNASGQLSIADLKFDTYQLIETKAPTGYKLDTTPVEFTIGENNKAINVTKENTLNTGSVELTKLDAATKATLAGATFELQDKEGNTLQTDLKTDENGVLKVTDLVPGSYQFVETSAPTGYKLDNSPVSFEIIATETDQIVKVTKENVLEVGSVELTKLDSLTKATLAGATFELQNKEGNTLQTGLTTDENGVLKVTDLVPGTYQFVETNAPIGYELDTTPVVFEIIAGETDQPVKVTKENTPTPPAPPTPPAPVPPNPAPPVPSKPTVPPVKPEISVIPQKSENSEDSPKKSNLSITSNLPKTGDANDFAGLGVLFIALSLSGFLMKRK
;
A
#
# COMPACT_ATOMS: atom_id res chain seq x y z
N MET A 1 -47.60 55.27 -43.54
CA MET A 1 -48.04 54.67 -42.25
C MET A 1 -47.67 53.19 -42.23
N SER A 2 -47.58 52.60 -41.03
CA SER A 2 -47.48 51.17 -40.71
C SER A 2 -46.50 50.26 -41.49
N LYS A 3 -45.40 49.91 -40.82
CA LYS A 3 -44.71 48.61 -40.78
C LYS A 3 -45.08 47.56 -41.85
N ASN A 4 -44.17 47.32 -42.79
CA ASN A 4 -43.95 45.96 -43.32
C ASN A 4 -42.49 45.81 -43.77
N GLY A 5 -41.65 45.19 -42.92
CA GLY A 5 -40.19 45.21 -43.14
C GLY A 5 -39.33 44.62 -42.03
N ASN A 6 -39.77 43.57 -41.32
CA ASN A 6 -38.91 42.86 -40.37
C ASN A 6 -39.28 41.37 -40.13
N PHE A 7 -39.94 40.72 -41.09
CA PHE A 7 -40.39 39.32 -40.96
C PHE A 7 -39.26 38.29 -41.21
N LEU A 8 -38.21 38.69 -41.95
CA LEU A 8 -37.10 37.81 -42.36
C LEU A 8 -35.83 37.91 -41.50
N LYS A 9 -35.88 38.58 -40.33
CA LYS A 9 -34.80 38.57 -39.32
C LYS A 9 -35.20 37.99 -37.96
N LYS A 10 -36.31 37.23 -37.91
CA LYS A 10 -36.77 36.49 -36.70
C LYS A 10 -36.98 34.98 -36.89
N VAL A 11 -36.53 34.42 -38.01
CA VAL A 11 -36.56 32.95 -38.26
C VAL A 11 -35.18 32.30 -38.04
N GLY A 12 -34.09 33.06 -38.19
CA GLY A 12 -32.71 32.58 -38.02
C GLY A 12 -32.19 32.49 -36.58
N LEU A 13 -33.07 32.44 -35.57
CA LEU A 13 -32.67 32.28 -34.15
C LEU A 13 -33.66 31.43 -33.33
N ALA A 14 -34.36 30.51 -34.00
CA ALA A 14 -35.30 29.56 -33.37
C ALA A 14 -34.98 28.08 -33.69
N PHE A 15 -33.84 27.82 -34.36
CA PHE A 15 -33.38 26.49 -34.76
C PHE A 15 -31.97 26.13 -34.24
N LEU A 16 -31.45 26.88 -33.26
CA LEU A 16 -30.23 26.53 -32.49
C LEU A 16 -30.51 26.36 -30.99
N SER A 17 -31.77 26.07 -30.65
CA SER A 17 -32.26 25.82 -29.29
C SER A 17 -33.18 24.59 -29.19
N ILE A 18 -33.34 23.85 -30.30
CA ILE A 18 -34.12 22.61 -30.40
C ILE A 18 -33.20 21.42 -30.74
N LEU A 19 -31.90 21.64 -30.96
CA LEU A 19 -30.89 20.60 -31.18
C LEU A 19 -29.85 20.48 -30.04
N ILE A 20 -30.21 20.90 -28.83
CA ILE A 20 -29.52 20.53 -27.58
C ILE A 20 -30.53 19.84 -26.63
N VAL A 21 -31.36 18.96 -27.21
CA VAL A 21 -32.34 18.10 -26.50
C VAL A 21 -32.23 16.65 -27.03
N ALA A 22 -30.99 16.21 -27.31
CA ALA A 22 -30.67 14.87 -27.83
C ALA A 22 -29.21 14.47 -27.54
N SER A 23 -28.60 14.94 -26.44
CA SER A 23 -27.18 14.67 -26.14
C SER A 23 -26.82 14.65 -24.65
N THR A 24 -27.73 14.99 -23.74
CA THR A 24 -27.63 14.52 -22.35
C THR A 24 -27.83 13.02 -22.39
N ILE A 25 -26.74 12.26 -22.26
CA ILE A 25 -26.80 10.81 -22.11
C ILE A 25 -27.63 10.55 -20.84
N PHE A 26 -28.84 10.02 -21.02
CA PHE A 26 -29.48 9.28 -19.95
C PHE A 26 -28.60 8.05 -19.71
N GLN A 27 -27.62 8.20 -18.82
CA GLN A 27 -27.32 7.12 -17.92
C GLN A 27 -28.61 6.90 -17.15
N THR A 28 -29.41 5.95 -17.63
CA THR A 28 -30.42 5.32 -16.81
C THR A 28 -29.66 4.57 -15.73
N THR A 29 -29.28 5.31 -14.67
CA THR A 29 -29.23 4.73 -13.34
C THR A 29 -30.58 4.07 -13.16
N VAL A 30 -30.59 2.75 -13.32
CA VAL A 30 -31.75 1.94 -12.95
C VAL A 30 -31.85 2.16 -11.45
N VAL A 31 -32.75 3.06 -11.04
CA VAL A 31 -33.08 3.25 -9.64
C VAL A 31 -33.74 1.95 -9.21
N LYS A 32 -32.92 1.00 -8.75
CA LYS A 32 -33.36 -0.24 -8.12
C LYS A 32 -34.34 0.19 -7.05
N ALA A 33 -35.59 -0.24 -7.15
CA ALA A 33 -36.57 0.03 -6.12
C ALA A 33 -36.02 -0.47 -4.78
N ALA A 34 -36.18 0.33 -3.73
CA ALA A 34 -35.85 -0.04 -2.36
C ALA A 34 -36.40 -1.44 -2.07
N THR A 35 -35.55 -2.34 -1.59
CA THR A 35 -35.96 -3.67 -1.15
C THR A 35 -36.59 -3.52 0.22
N SER A 36 -37.90 -3.82 0.32
CA SER A 36 -38.55 -3.96 1.62
C SER A 36 -38.32 -5.37 2.15
N TYR A 37 -37.79 -5.45 3.37
CA TYR A 37 -37.58 -6.69 4.12
C TYR A 37 -38.77 -7.04 5.02
N GLY A 38 -39.86 -6.26 4.99
CA GLY A 38 -41.03 -6.51 5.86
C GLY A 38 -40.64 -6.48 7.34
N SER A 39 -41.00 -7.54 8.08
CA SER A 39 -40.61 -7.79 9.47
C SER A 39 -39.39 -8.73 9.64
N GLN A 40 -38.67 -9.08 8.56
CA GLN A 40 -37.63 -10.14 8.58
C GLN A 40 -36.43 -9.92 9.50
N PHE A 41 -36.28 -8.71 10.07
CA PHE A 41 -35.21 -8.38 11.02
C PHE A 41 -35.71 -8.19 12.45
N LEU A 42 -37.02 -8.23 12.71
CA LEU A 42 -37.61 -8.05 14.05
C LEU A 42 -37.57 -9.39 14.80
N ASN A 43 -36.79 -9.48 15.87
CA ASN A 43 -36.51 -10.75 16.56
C ASN A 43 -37.45 -10.99 17.76
N THR A 44 -37.71 -9.95 18.58
CA THR A 44 -38.65 -10.02 19.71
C THR A 44 -39.48 -8.75 19.82
N VAL A 45 -40.58 -8.82 20.57
CA VAL A 45 -41.44 -7.68 20.92
C VAL A 45 -41.99 -7.86 22.34
N GLU A 46 -41.96 -6.79 23.12
CA GLU A 46 -42.52 -6.72 24.47
C GLU A 46 -43.34 -5.43 24.65
N LEU A 47 -44.21 -5.40 25.65
CA LEU A 47 -45.01 -4.23 26.01
C LEU A 47 -44.54 -3.70 27.36
N LEU A 48 -43.96 -2.50 27.37
CA LEU A 48 -43.41 -1.90 28.58
C LEU A 48 -44.37 -0.89 29.20
N ASP A 49 -44.38 -0.83 30.53
CA ASP A 49 -45.00 0.28 31.26
C ASP A 49 -44.11 1.54 31.29
N LYS A 50 -44.63 2.60 31.89
CA LYS A 50 -43.96 3.91 32.03
C LYS A 50 -42.62 3.89 32.80
N ASP A 51 -42.29 2.80 33.49
CA ASP A 51 -41.02 2.62 34.20
C ASP A 51 -40.06 1.67 33.45
N GLY A 52 -40.43 1.22 32.23
CA GLY A 52 -39.65 0.33 31.38
C GLY A 52 -39.78 -1.15 31.74
N VAL A 53 -40.81 -1.55 32.50
CA VAL A 53 -41.00 -2.94 32.91
C VAL A 53 -41.97 -3.65 31.96
N PRO A 54 -41.67 -4.87 31.45
CA PRO A 54 -42.61 -5.65 30.65
C PRO A 54 -43.88 -6.01 31.44
N GLN A 55 -45.05 -5.76 30.85
CA GLN A 55 -46.37 -6.06 31.42
C GLN A 55 -47.33 -6.64 30.36
N THR A 56 -48.34 -7.38 30.82
CA THR A 56 -49.51 -7.78 30.02
C THR A 56 -50.84 -7.34 30.63
N ASN A 57 -50.81 -6.47 31.66
CA ASN A 57 -52.00 -5.87 32.26
C ASN A 57 -51.80 -4.35 32.32
N PHE A 58 -52.71 -3.60 31.72
CA PHE A 58 -52.65 -2.13 31.63
C PHE A 58 -54.01 -1.51 31.91
N GLY A 59 -54.04 -0.37 32.60
CA GLY A 59 -55.25 0.44 32.76
C GLY A 59 -55.73 1.01 31.42
N TYR A 60 -57.05 1.20 31.28
CA TYR A 60 -57.68 1.70 30.04
C TYR A 60 -57.13 3.05 29.51
N TYR A 61 -56.46 3.82 30.37
CA TYR A 61 -55.89 5.14 30.05
C TYR A 61 -54.36 5.18 30.14
N ASP A 62 -53.70 4.03 30.28
CA ASP A 62 -52.26 3.96 30.45
C ASP A 62 -51.55 4.06 29.09
N ASN A 63 -50.30 4.53 29.13
CA ASN A 63 -49.40 4.51 27.97
C ASN A 63 -48.62 3.20 27.99
N MET A 64 -48.37 2.64 26.81
CA MET A 64 -47.56 1.43 26.60
C MET A 64 -46.41 1.78 25.67
N ASP A 65 -45.21 1.28 25.95
CA ASP A 65 -44.16 1.21 24.94
C ASP A 65 -44.28 -0.12 24.17
N VAL A 66 -44.26 -0.07 22.84
CA VAL A 66 -44.09 -1.27 22.01
C VAL A 66 -42.60 -1.40 21.70
N HIS A 67 -41.91 -2.17 22.53
CA HIS A 67 -40.46 -2.34 22.44
C HIS A 67 -40.12 -3.54 21.55
N TYR A 68 -39.36 -3.32 20.49
CA TYR A 68 -38.88 -4.35 19.56
C TYR A 68 -37.36 -4.47 19.62
N THR A 69 -36.84 -5.70 19.64
CA THR A 69 -35.44 -5.96 19.27
C THR A 69 -35.32 -6.37 17.82
N TRP A 70 -34.26 -5.95 17.13
CA TRP A 70 -34.04 -6.25 15.72
C TRP A 70 -32.57 -6.49 15.37
N SER A 71 -32.33 -7.27 14.32
CA SER A 71 -30.98 -7.55 13.80
C SER A 71 -30.98 -7.94 12.31
N ILE A 72 -29.92 -7.53 11.60
CA ILE A 72 -29.69 -7.87 10.19
C ILE A 72 -28.73 -9.06 10.13
N PRO A 73 -29.16 -10.23 9.62
CA PRO A 73 -28.26 -11.38 9.46
C PRO A 73 -27.13 -11.04 8.49
N ASN A 74 -25.87 -11.32 8.88
CA ASN A 74 -24.66 -10.95 8.11
C ASN A 74 -24.59 -11.50 6.68
N SER A 75 -25.39 -12.52 6.35
CA SER A 75 -25.57 -13.04 4.98
C SER A 75 -26.43 -12.12 4.08
N THR A 76 -27.09 -11.11 4.65
CA THR A 76 -28.05 -10.24 3.96
C THR A 76 -27.36 -8.98 3.46
N ASN A 77 -27.29 -8.81 2.13
CA ASN A 77 -26.68 -7.65 1.48
C ASN A 77 -27.63 -6.44 1.41
N VAL A 78 -28.08 -5.94 2.57
CA VAL A 78 -28.91 -4.73 2.70
C VAL A 78 -28.16 -3.50 2.15
N LYS A 79 -28.87 -2.58 1.52
CA LYS A 79 -28.31 -1.35 0.91
C LYS A 79 -28.90 -0.07 1.46
N ALA A 80 -28.17 1.03 1.28
CA ALA A 80 -28.67 2.37 1.60
C ALA A 80 -29.98 2.65 0.85
N GLY A 81 -31.03 2.98 1.57
CA GLY A 81 -32.38 3.21 1.03
C GLY A 81 -33.26 1.97 0.91
N ASP A 82 -32.77 0.74 1.18
CA ASP A 82 -33.65 -0.41 1.44
C ASP A 82 -34.41 -0.20 2.78
N THR A 83 -35.52 -0.92 2.99
CA THR A 83 -36.48 -0.64 4.07
C THR A 83 -36.87 -1.87 4.91
N MET A 84 -37.27 -1.63 6.15
CA MET A 84 -38.00 -2.57 7.01
C MET A 84 -39.39 -1.99 7.27
N ASP A 85 -40.44 -2.68 6.82
CA ASP A 85 -41.81 -2.16 6.77
C ASP A 85 -42.77 -3.11 7.49
N PHE A 86 -43.43 -2.62 8.53
CA PHE A 86 -44.34 -3.41 9.36
C PHE A 86 -45.45 -2.52 9.95
N THR A 87 -46.50 -3.12 10.51
CA THR A 87 -47.65 -2.37 11.05
C THR A 87 -47.91 -2.77 12.50
N LEU A 88 -48.07 -1.78 13.38
CA LEU A 88 -48.44 -2.01 14.78
C LEU A 88 -49.96 -2.33 14.88
N PRO A 89 -50.41 -3.16 15.85
CA PRO A 89 -51.81 -3.56 15.98
C PRO A 89 -52.81 -2.40 15.91
N SER A 90 -53.95 -2.61 15.21
CA SER A 90 -54.99 -1.57 15.06
C SER A 90 -55.70 -1.19 16.37
N GLN A 91 -55.57 -2.07 17.37
CA GLN A 91 -55.98 -1.94 18.76
C GLN A 91 -55.15 -0.89 19.51
N LEU A 92 -53.98 -0.50 19.00
CA LEU A 92 -53.12 0.56 19.52
C LEU A 92 -53.32 1.86 18.72
N ALA A 93 -53.12 2.99 19.39
CA ALA A 93 -53.25 4.33 18.82
C ALA A 93 -52.03 5.20 19.13
N LEU A 94 -51.45 5.74 18.06
CA LEU A 94 -50.47 6.82 18.09
C LEU A 94 -51.18 8.18 18.19
N ALA A 95 -50.57 9.17 18.85
CA ALA A 95 -51.16 10.51 18.97
C ALA A 95 -50.75 11.48 17.85
N THR A 96 -49.57 11.28 17.24
CA THR A 96 -49.11 11.97 16.01
C THR A 96 -48.40 10.99 15.06
N ASP A 97 -48.17 11.39 13.80
CA ASP A 97 -47.15 10.75 12.95
C ASP A 97 -45.76 10.91 13.61
N LEU A 98 -44.92 9.88 13.50
CA LEU A 98 -43.56 9.86 14.07
C LEU A 98 -42.48 9.92 12.98
N ALA A 99 -41.33 10.51 13.32
CA ALA A 99 -40.11 10.44 12.54
C ALA A 99 -38.88 10.62 13.45
N PHE A 100 -37.95 9.68 13.46
CA PHE A 100 -36.74 9.73 14.28
C PHE A 100 -35.58 8.95 13.63
N ASP A 101 -34.34 9.31 13.95
CA ASP A 101 -33.16 8.58 13.51
C ASP A 101 -32.83 7.46 14.50
N VAL A 102 -32.63 6.25 13.99
CA VAL A 102 -32.02 5.14 14.71
C VAL A 102 -30.50 5.32 14.65
N LYS A 103 -29.84 5.39 15.81
CA LYS A 103 -28.41 5.77 15.91
C LYS A 103 -27.58 4.79 16.71
N ASP A 104 -26.29 4.74 16.38
CA ASP A 104 -25.29 4.05 17.21
C ASP A 104 -24.84 4.91 18.39
N SER A 105 -24.04 4.33 19.29
CA SER A 105 -23.49 5.01 20.47
C SER A 105 -22.52 6.16 20.15
N ASN A 106 -22.10 6.31 18.90
CA ASN A 106 -21.31 7.43 18.39
C ASN A 106 -22.18 8.52 17.71
N GLY A 107 -23.50 8.30 17.60
CA GLY A 107 -24.45 9.17 16.92
C GLY A 107 -24.54 9.01 15.41
N GLN A 108 -23.89 7.98 14.83
CA GLN A 108 -24.04 7.65 13.40
C GLN A 108 -25.44 7.10 13.13
N VAL A 109 -26.10 7.59 12.08
CA VAL A 109 -27.45 7.15 11.70
C VAL A 109 -27.35 5.78 11.02
N VAL A 110 -27.98 4.75 11.59
CA VAL A 110 -28.13 3.41 10.99
C VAL A 110 -29.35 3.36 10.06
N GLY A 111 -30.38 4.13 10.40
CA GLY A 111 -31.53 4.40 9.54
C GLY A 111 -32.44 5.48 10.12
N THR A 112 -33.46 5.88 9.38
CA THR A 112 -34.49 6.81 9.86
C THR A 112 -35.83 6.08 9.87
N ALA A 113 -36.44 5.97 11.05
CA ALA A 113 -37.76 5.40 11.25
C ALA A 113 -38.83 6.47 11.05
N THR A 114 -39.93 6.09 10.41
CA THR A 114 -41.15 6.91 10.30
C THR A 114 -42.37 6.05 10.59
N VAL A 115 -43.40 6.63 11.22
CA VAL A 115 -44.64 5.91 11.54
C VAL A 115 -45.86 6.74 11.17
N LYS A 116 -46.81 6.12 10.48
CA LYS A 116 -48.06 6.74 10.03
C LYS A 116 -49.21 6.42 10.95
N ARG A 117 -49.64 7.41 11.74
CA ARG A 117 -50.73 7.28 12.72
C ARG A 117 -52.08 6.89 12.11
N ALA A 118 -52.33 7.22 10.85
CA ALA A 118 -53.57 6.86 10.17
C ALA A 118 -53.69 5.36 9.84
N THR A 119 -52.57 4.62 9.84
CA THR A 119 -52.50 3.22 9.42
C THR A 119 -51.67 2.32 10.35
N ASN A 120 -51.03 2.89 11.38
CA ASN A 120 -50.01 2.27 12.22
C ASN A 120 -48.81 1.66 11.44
N GLN A 121 -48.61 2.06 10.18
CA GLN A 121 -47.49 1.61 9.34
C GLN A 121 -46.19 2.25 9.81
N VAL A 122 -45.22 1.42 10.19
CA VAL A 122 -43.81 1.75 10.41
C VAL A 122 -43.03 1.50 9.12
N THR A 123 -42.09 2.39 8.81
CA THR A 123 -41.06 2.24 7.78
C THR A 123 -39.73 2.73 8.36
N LEU A 124 -38.77 1.82 8.55
CA LEU A 124 -37.36 2.15 8.81
C LEU A 124 -36.61 2.11 7.48
N VAL A 125 -35.98 3.23 7.10
CA VAL A 125 -35.12 3.33 5.91
C VAL A 125 -33.67 3.24 6.33
N PHE A 126 -32.92 2.25 5.82
CA PHE A 126 -31.51 2.06 6.18
C PHE A 126 -30.58 3.07 5.51
N SER A 127 -29.54 3.50 6.22
CA SER A 127 -28.49 4.39 5.70
C SER A 127 -27.35 3.63 5.03
N ASP A 128 -26.28 4.32 4.61
CA ASP A 128 -25.05 3.67 4.14
C ASP A 128 -24.19 3.05 5.27
N TYR A 129 -24.62 3.18 6.53
CA TYR A 129 -24.02 2.49 7.69
C TYR A 129 -24.09 0.97 7.53
N VAL A 130 -25.22 0.44 7.02
CA VAL A 130 -25.41 -1.01 6.87
C VAL A 130 -24.49 -1.62 5.82
N GLU A 131 -24.05 -0.80 4.85
CA GLU A 131 -23.08 -1.21 3.86
C GLU A 131 -21.66 -1.32 4.44
N LYS A 132 -21.36 -0.64 5.55
CA LYS A 132 -20.02 -0.54 6.16
C LYS A 132 -19.83 -1.40 7.41
N HIS A 133 -20.90 -1.76 8.13
CA HIS A 133 -20.82 -2.54 9.37
C HIS A 133 -21.41 -3.95 9.23
N SER A 134 -21.01 -4.85 10.13
CA SER A 134 -21.54 -6.21 10.31
C SER A 134 -22.11 -6.37 11.71
N ASP A 135 -22.81 -7.47 12.01
CA ASP A 135 -23.44 -7.71 13.33
C ASP A 135 -24.34 -6.52 13.75
N ILE A 136 -25.18 -6.06 12.82
CA ILE A 136 -26.02 -4.88 13.01
C ILE A 136 -27.30 -5.30 13.72
N LYS A 137 -27.55 -4.68 14.87
CA LYS A 137 -28.69 -4.94 15.73
C LYS A 137 -29.03 -3.73 16.60
N GLY A 138 -30.21 -3.75 17.19
CA GLY A 138 -30.66 -2.68 18.07
C GLY A 138 -32.11 -2.84 18.49
N GLU A 139 -32.70 -1.71 18.86
CA GLU A 139 -34.02 -1.62 19.47
C GLU A 139 -34.89 -0.58 18.75
N LEU A 140 -36.21 -0.70 18.87
CA LEU A 140 -37.21 0.24 18.34
C LEU A 140 -38.37 0.36 19.31
N ASP A 141 -38.65 1.57 19.76
CA ASP A 141 -39.66 1.89 20.77
C ASP A 141 -40.80 2.73 20.15
N PHE A 142 -42.04 2.51 20.58
CA PHE A 142 -43.21 3.23 20.09
C PHE A 142 -44.22 3.48 21.23
N TRP A 143 -44.28 4.71 21.71
CA TRP A 143 -45.19 5.11 22.80
C TRP A 143 -46.62 5.26 22.27
N THR A 144 -47.47 4.32 22.68
CA THR A 144 -48.86 4.16 22.24
C THR A 144 -49.84 4.18 23.42
N THR A 145 -51.13 4.25 23.10
CA THR A 145 -52.24 4.04 24.03
C THR A 145 -53.25 3.08 23.39
N PHE A 146 -54.18 2.51 24.15
CA PHE A 146 -55.29 1.76 23.55
C PHE A 146 -56.12 2.63 22.60
N ASN A 147 -56.49 2.09 21.45
CA ASN A 147 -57.40 2.73 20.51
C ASN A 147 -58.82 2.70 21.06
N GLN A 148 -59.20 3.74 21.81
CA GLN A 148 -60.50 3.87 22.51
C GLN A 148 -61.74 3.90 21.60
N LYS A 149 -61.57 3.81 20.27
CA LYS A 149 -62.65 3.56 19.29
C LYS A 149 -62.96 2.07 19.08
N VAL A 150 -62.00 1.21 19.41
CA VAL A 150 -62.06 -0.25 19.28
C VAL A 150 -62.15 -0.87 20.66
N ILE A 151 -61.29 -0.45 21.59
CA ILE A 151 -61.21 -0.99 22.94
C ILE A 151 -62.23 -0.33 23.87
N THR A 152 -63.03 -1.16 24.54
CA THR A 152 -64.13 -0.79 25.44
C THR A 152 -63.74 -0.82 26.92
N GLY A 153 -62.76 -1.65 27.32
CA GLY A 153 -62.20 -1.79 28.67
C GLY A 153 -62.92 -2.82 29.53
N ASN A 154 -62.19 -3.40 30.50
CA ASN A 154 -62.55 -4.64 31.20
C ASN A 154 -62.68 -5.85 30.25
N GLU A 155 -61.65 -6.07 29.45
CA GLU A 155 -61.58 -7.12 28.43
C GLU A 155 -60.12 -7.59 28.21
N THR A 156 -59.95 -8.82 27.71
CA THR A 156 -58.64 -9.31 27.22
C THR A 156 -58.55 -9.09 25.72
N VAL A 157 -57.44 -8.52 25.26
CA VAL A 157 -57.22 -8.13 23.86
C VAL A 157 -55.95 -8.80 23.34
N ASP A 158 -56.09 -9.65 22.33
CA ASP A 158 -54.94 -10.15 21.58
C ASP A 158 -54.37 -9.04 20.68
N LEU A 159 -53.06 -8.85 20.75
CA LEU A 159 -52.28 -7.90 19.97
C LEU A 159 -51.29 -8.66 19.08
N GLU A 160 -51.65 -8.85 17.81
CA GLU A 160 -50.78 -9.51 16.82
C GLU A 160 -49.64 -8.59 16.33
N PHE A 161 -48.43 -8.84 16.79
CA PHE A 161 -47.22 -8.14 16.36
C PHE A 161 -46.45 -8.93 15.28
N PRO A 162 -46.02 -8.32 14.16
CA PRO A 162 -45.20 -8.99 13.17
C PRO A 162 -43.73 -9.12 13.62
N LEU A 163 -43.12 -10.28 13.37
CA LEU A 163 -41.71 -10.63 13.63
C LEU A 163 -41.10 -11.37 12.41
N GLU A 164 -39.84 -11.79 12.52
CA GLU A 164 -39.11 -12.53 11.48
C GLU A 164 -39.79 -13.82 11.00
N ASN A 165 -40.49 -14.52 11.90
CA ASN A 165 -41.09 -15.84 11.65
C ASN A 165 -42.63 -15.81 11.44
N GLY A 166 -43.23 -14.62 11.32
CA GLY A 166 -44.69 -14.46 11.15
C GLY A 166 -45.27 -13.40 12.09
N THR A 167 -46.32 -13.75 12.84
CA THR A 167 -46.91 -12.92 13.90
C THR A 167 -46.83 -13.61 15.26
N THR A 168 -46.72 -12.79 16.31
CA THR A 168 -46.82 -13.19 17.71
C THR A 168 -47.95 -12.40 18.35
N GLY A 169 -48.96 -13.11 18.87
CA GLY A 169 -50.01 -12.50 19.69
C GLY A 169 -49.54 -12.28 21.12
N ILE A 170 -49.95 -11.17 21.72
CA ILE A 170 -49.82 -10.91 23.16
C ILE A 170 -51.22 -10.66 23.71
N ASP A 171 -51.71 -11.56 24.55
CA ASP A 171 -52.95 -11.39 25.32
C ASP A 171 -52.74 -10.30 26.39
N VAL A 172 -53.40 -9.16 26.21
CA VAL A 172 -53.34 -8.02 27.16
C VAL A 172 -54.65 -7.87 27.94
N GLU A 173 -54.57 -7.91 29.26
CA GLU A 173 -55.67 -7.55 30.16
C GLU A 173 -55.84 -6.03 30.20
N VAL A 174 -56.96 -5.53 29.67
CA VAL A 174 -57.31 -4.10 29.70
C VAL A 174 -58.22 -3.82 30.89
N GLY A 175 -57.69 -3.09 31.87
CA GLY A 175 -58.40 -2.73 33.09
C GLY A 175 -59.67 -1.89 32.87
N GLU A 176 -60.47 -1.74 33.93
CA GLU A 176 -61.70 -0.95 33.87
C GLU A 176 -61.45 0.55 33.57
N LYS A 177 -62.46 1.21 33.00
CA LYS A 177 -62.51 2.68 32.91
C LYS A 177 -62.59 3.27 34.32
N THR A 178 -61.46 3.75 34.84
CA THR A 178 -61.38 4.34 36.18
C THR A 178 -62.44 5.43 36.39
N PRO A 179 -63.15 5.45 37.53
CA PRO A 179 -64.09 6.53 37.85
C PRO A 179 -63.35 7.85 38.13
N VAL A 180 -64.03 8.98 37.98
CA VAL A 180 -63.51 10.29 38.42
C VAL A 180 -63.56 10.35 39.95
N SER A 181 -62.48 10.80 40.59
CA SER A 181 -62.45 10.90 42.06
C SER A 181 -63.54 11.85 42.57
N PRO A 182 -64.36 11.46 43.56
CA PRO A 182 -65.39 12.34 44.14
C PRO A 182 -64.80 13.54 44.90
N THR A 183 -63.47 13.59 45.08
CA THR A 183 -62.74 14.72 45.69
C THR A 183 -61.94 15.54 44.67
N GLU A 184 -62.08 15.26 43.37
CA GLU A 184 -61.43 16.01 42.28
C GLU A 184 -61.89 17.47 42.25
N THR A 185 -60.95 18.37 42.53
CA THR A 185 -61.17 19.83 42.48
C THR A 185 -60.52 20.49 41.27
N LEU A 186 -59.53 19.85 40.65
CA LEU A 186 -58.88 20.31 39.43
C LEU A 186 -58.26 19.12 38.67
N PHE A 187 -58.70 18.89 37.44
CA PHE A 187 -58.10 17.92 36.51
C PHE A 187 -57.96 18.55 35.12
N LYS A 188 -56.90 18.19 34.40
CA LYS A 188 -56.56 18.74 33.09
C LYS A 188 -56.06 17.62 32.20
N TYR A 189 -56.46 17.65 30.93
CA TYR A 189 -55.99 16.76 29.88
C TYR A 189 -56.00 17.50 28.54
N GLY A 190 -55.35 16.93 27.53
CA GLY A 190 -55.35 17.46 26.18
C GLY A 190 -54.95 16.41 25.16
N TRP A 191 -55.15 16.71 23.88
CA TRP A 191 -54.78 15.84 22.76
C TRP A 191 -54.37 16.66 21.53
N VAL A 192 -53.44 16.12 20.75
CA VAL A 192 -53.09 16.66 19.43
C VAL A 192 -54.26 16.44 18.46
N ASP A 193 -54.57 17.43 17.64
CA ASP A 193 -55.66 17.32 16.66
C ASP A 193 -55.38 16.23 15.63
N ALA A 194 -56.42 15.43 15.33
CA ALA A 194 -56.25 14.25 14.51
C ALA A 194 -55.92 14.52 13.04
N SER A 195 -56.12 15.74 12.54
CA SER A 195 -55.82 16.18 11.17
C SER A 195 -54.78 17.31 11.10
N ASN A 196 -54.37 17.88 12.23
CA ASN A 196 -53.39 18.96 12.30
C ASN A 196 -52.44 18.75 13.51
N PRO A 197 -51.27 18.11 13.33
CA PRO A 197 -50.29 17.90 14.41
C PRO A 197 -49.81 19.17 15.11
N SER A 198 -49.94 20.34 14.48
CA SER A 198 -49.60 21.63 15.10
C SER A 198 -50.71 22.19 16.00
N LEU A 199 -51.92 21.64 16.00
CA LEU A 199 -53.05 22.08 16.83
C LEU A 199 -53.22 21.14 18.02
N ILE A 200 -53.33 21.70 19.22
CA ILE A 200 -53.53 20.93 20.46
C ILE A 200 -54.80 21.42 21.13
N HIS A 201 -55.67 20.48 21.51
CA HIS A 201 -56.88 20.73 22.27
C HIS A 201 -56.62 20.51 23.76
N TRP A 202 -57.13 21.40 24.61
CA TRP A 202 -57.03 21.30 26.06
C TRP A 202 -58.40 21.37 26.71
N VAL A 203 -58.62 20.54 27.73
CA VAL A 203 -59.83 20.55 28.56
C VAL A 203 -59.45 20.45 30.02
N ILE A 204 -60.10 21.27 30.84
CA ILE A 204 -59.97 21.32 32.29
C ILE A 204 -61.35 21.08 32.91
N ARG A 205 -61.40 20.11 33.82
CA ARG A 205 -62.51 19.86 34.73
C ARG A 205 -62.19 20.55 36.07
N VAL A 206 -62.94 21.59 36.38
CA VAL A 206 -62.83 22.38 37.61
C VAL A 206 -63.96 21.99 38.57
N ASN A 207 -63.62 21.74 39.83
CA ASN A 207 -64.55 21.50 40.94
C ASN A 207 -65.61 20.39 40.68
N TYR A 208 -65.17 19.21 40.23
CA TYR A 208 -66.04 18.03 40.12
C TYR A 208 -66.63 17.61 41.49
N ALA A 209 -65.85 17.79 42.56
CA ALA A 209 -66.25 17.57 43.94
C ALA A 209 -67.30 18.57 44.48
N LYS A 210 -67.60 19.66 43.76
CA LYS A 210 -68.58 20.70 44.15
C LYS A 210 -68.34 21.27 45.56
N VAL A 211 -67.07 21.50 45.88
CA VAL A 211 -66.66 22.23 47.08
C VAL A 211 -67.05 23.70 46.88
N ASN A 212 -67.47 24.39 47.95
CA ASN A 212 -67.66 25.83 47.91
C ASN A 212 -66.30 26.54 47.85
N ILE A 213 -66.02 27.27 46.78
CA ILE A 213 -64.78 28.02 46.56
C ILE A 213 -65.14 29.48 46.28
N PRO A 214 -65.23 30.34 47.32
CA PRO A 214 -65.53 31.76 47.14
C PRO A 214 -64.41 32.50 46.40
N ASN A 215 -64.75 33.48 45.57
CA ASN A 215 -63.82 34.21 44.69
C ASN A 215 -62.85 33.30 43.92
N ALA A 216 -63.35 32.19 43.37
CA ALA A 216 -62.55 31.23 42.61
C ALA A 216 -61.92 31.88 41.36
N VAL A 217 -60.63 31.64 41.17
CA VAL A 217 -59.86 32.02 39.99
C VAL A 217 -59.14 30.78 39.47
N PHE A 218 -59.40 30.45 38.22
CA PHE A 218 -58.60 29.51 37.45
C PHE A 218 -57.46 30.25 36.74
N THR A 219 -56.30 29.62 36.61
CA THR A 219 -55.16 30.14 35.84
C THR A 219 -54.44 29.00 35.15
N ASP A 220 -54.04 29.20 33.91
CA ASP A 220 -53.45 28.19 33.05
C ASP A 220 -52.16 28.75 32.44
N ILE A 221 -51.08 27.97 32.54
CA ILE A 221 -49.72 28.34 32.16
C ILE A 221 -49.28 27.40 31.05
N ILE A 222 -49.03 28.00 29.88
CA ILE A 222 -48.78 27.34 28.62
C ILE A 222 -47.28 27.11 28.47
N GLY A 223 -46.86 25.87 28.23
CA GLY A 223 -45.45 25.53 28.04
C GLY A 223 -44.83 26.25 26.84
N SER A 224 -43.55 26.61 26.96
CA SER A 224 -42.81 27.49 26.02
C SER A 224 -42.77 27.03 24.55
N LYS A 225 -43.11 25.78 24.26
CA LYS A 225 -43.26 25.21 22.92
C LYS A 225 -44.63 25.49 22.26
N GLN A 226 -45.52 26.24 22.90
CA GLN A 226 -46.90 26.47 22.46
C GLN A 226 -47.26 27.96 22.42
N THR A 227 -48.17 28.33 21.52
CA THR A 227 -48.88 29.63 21.52
C THR A 227 -50.35 29.43 21.86
N LEU A 228 -50.91 30.27 22.73
CA LEU A 228 -52.32 30.22 23.13
C LEU A 228 -53.23 30.86 22.07
N ASN A 229 -54.23 30.12 21.59
CA ASN A 229 -55.29 30.69 20.75
C ASN A 229 -56.36 31.30 21.67
N PHE A 230 -56.16 32.51 22.18
CA PHE A 230 -56.99 33.10 23.24
C PHE A 230 -58.50 33.14 22.89
N ASP A 231 -58.85 33.47 21.64
CA ASP A 231 -60.25 33.49 21.17
C ASP A 231 -60.92 32.10 21.11
N SER A 232 -60.16 31.01 21.31
CA SER A 232 -60.71 29.65 21.40
C SER A 232 -61.21 29.29 22.81
N ILE A 233 -60.89 30.09 23.83
CA ILE A 233 -61.26 29.82 25.23
C ILE A 233 -62.78 29.85 25.40
N LYS A 234 -63.30 28.75 25.96
CA LYS A 234 -64.70 28.57 26.31
C LYS A 234 -64.78 28.00 27.72
N ALA A 235 -65.61 28.59 28.57
CA ALA A 235 -65.84 28.14 29.93
C ALA A 235 -67.34 28.06 30.21
N PHE A 236 -67.79 26.95 30.77
CA PHE A 236 -69.19 26.68 31.07
C PHE A 236 -69.33 26.04 32.46
N HIS A 237 -70.26 26.54 33.25
CA HIS A 237 -70.86 25.80 34.37
C HIS A 237 -71.57 24.54 33.85
N GLY A 238 -71.70 23.50 34.66
CA GLY A 238 -72.42 22.28 34.24
C GLY A 238 -72.25 21.09 35.16
N THR A 239 -72.51 19.91 34.60
CA THR A 239 -72.44 18.62 35.31
C THR A 239 -71.77 17.56 34.46
N TYR A 240 -71.26 16.52 35.12
CA TYR A 240 -70.65 15.37 34.48
C TYR A 240 -71.47 14.10 34.76
N SER A 241 -71.58 13.19 33.78
CA SER A 241 -72.08 11.82 33.99
C SER A 241 -71.02 10.94 34.67
N ALA A 242 -71.42 9.74 35.12
CA ALA A 242 -70.48 8.72 35.58
C ALA A 242 -69.43 8.38 34.50
N ASP A 243 -69.87 8.32 33.24
CA ASP A 243 -69.08 8.08 32.02
C ASP A 243 -68.22 9.30 31.60
N ARG A 244 -67.99 10.24 32.52
CA ARG A 244 -67.17 11.46 32.34
C ARG A 244 -67.71 12.48 31.33
N ILE A 245 -68.92 12.30 30.77
CA ILE A 245 -69.50 13.18 29.74
C ILE A 245 -69.97 14.50 30.37
N PHE A 246 -69.55 15.64 29.82
CA PHE A 246 -69.96 16.97 30.28
C PHE A 246 -71.29 17.42 29.65
N THR A 247 -72.22 17.87 30.49
CA THR A 247 -73.43 18.60 30.08
C THR A 247 -73.25 20.08 30.43
N ALA A 248 -73.14 20.91 29.40
CA ALA A 248 -72.96 22.36 29.55
C ALA A 248 -74.25 23.06 30.01
N GLY A 249 -74.11 23.95 30.98
CA GLY A 249 -75.12 24.88 31.47
C GLY A 249 -74.78 26.32 31.10
N ALA A 250 -74.71 27.21 32.09
CA ALA A 250 -74.43 28.62 31.86
C ALA A 250 -73.00 28.87 31.35
N ALA A 251 -72.87 29.67 30.29
CA ALA A 251 -71.58 30.14 29.79
C ALA A 251 -71.00 31.20 30.74
N ILE A 252 -69.70 31.13 31.00
CA ILE A 252 -68.97 32.20 31.69
C ILE A 252 -68.62 33.28 30.67
N SER A 253 -68.87 34.54 31.02
CA SER A 253 -68.60 35.67 30.12
C SER A 253 -67.11 35.78 29.78
N SER A 254 -66.79 36.04 28.52
CA SER A 254 -65.40 36.28 28.08
C SER A 254 -64.77 37.53 28.70
N THR A 255 -65.58 38.44 29.27
CA THR A 255 -65.10 39.55 30.12
C THR A 255 -64.39 39.09 31.38
N ASN A 256 -64.58 37.84 31.80
CA ASN A 256 -63.93 37.24 32.96
C ASN A 256 -62.60 36.56 32.59
N PHE A 257 -62.24 36.52 31.30
CA PHE A 257 -60.99 35.93 30.83
C PHE A 257 -59.92 37.03 30.76
N SER A 258 -58.67 36.70 31.09
CA SER A 258 -57.56 37.66 31.01
C SER A 258 -56.28 36.96 30.60
N ALA A 259 -55.55 37.51 29.64
CA ALA A 259 -54.23 36.99 29.27
C ALA A 259 -53.20 37.28 30.37
N THR A 260 -52.33 36.31 30.64
CA THR A 260 -51.13 36.49 31.47
C THR A 260 -49.90 36.59 30.56
N SER A 261 -48.70 36.73 31.15
CA SER A 261 -47.42 36.69 30.41
C SER A 261 -47.11 35.34 29.75
N ASP A 262 -47.81 34.29 30.20
CA ASP A 262 -47.47 32.87 30.02
C ASP A 262 -48.72 32.00 29.76
N GLY A 263 -49.89 32.60 29.53
CA GLY A 263 -51.16 31.88 29.41
C GLY A 263 -52.38 32.77 29.68
N PHE A 264 -53.30 32.30 30.53
CA PHE A 264 -54.52 33.05 30.86
C PHE A 264 -55.09 32.72 32.24
N SER A 265 -55.99 33.58 32.73
CA SER A 265 -56.84 33.33 33.88
C SER A 265 -58.32 33.49 33.56
N VAL A 266 -59.17 32.87 34.38
CA VAL A 266 -60.63 32.98 34.33
C VAL A 266 -61.14 33.26 35.74
N ALA A 267 -61.83 34.38 35.93
CA ALA A 267 -62.56 34.69 37.16
C ALA A 267 -63.88 33.90 37.18
N LEU A 268 -63.95 32.88 38.03
CA LEU A 268 -65.10 31.97 38.17
C LEU A 268 -66.13 32.48 39.19
N GLY A 269 -65.73 33.37 40.10
CA GLY A 269 -66.61 33.90 41.15
C GLY A 269 -66.84 32.89 42.28
N ASP A 270 -67.97 32.97 42.98
CA ASP A 270 -68.28 32.04 44.08
C ASP A 270 -68.73 30.69 43.51
N LEU A 271 -67.76 29.78 43.36
CA LEU A 271 -67.93 28.51 42.66
C LEU A 271 -68.45 27.43 43.61
N THR A 272 -69.68 26.97 43.38
CA THR A 272 -70.33 25.88 44.14
C THR A 272 -70.65 24.65 43.28
N ASP A 273 -70.48 24.76 41.97
CA ASP A 273 -70.71 23.70 40.99
C ASP A 273 -69.43 23.37 40.20
N SER A 274 -69.57 22.59 39.12
CA SER A 274 -68.45 22.16 38.29
C SER A 274 -68.39 23.00 37.02
N VAL A 275 -67.18 23.41 36.62
CA VAL A 275 -66.94 24.17 35.39
C VAL A 275 -66.04 23.36 34.46
N GLN A 276 -66.41 23.29 33.18
CA GLN A 276 -65.49 22.86 32.12
C GLN A 276 -64.91 24.08 31.41
N ILE A 277 -63.59 24.11 31.29
CA ILE A 277 -62.86 25.07 30.46
C ILE A 277 -62.22 24.30 29.30
N SER A 278 -62.33 24.79 28.08
CA SER A 278 -61.68 24.21 26.91
C SER A 278 -61.14 25.31 26.00
N TYR A 279 -59.99 25.05 25.38
CA TYR A 279 -59.31 25.95 24.46
C TYR A 279 -58.35 25.16 23.56
N THR A 280 -57.66 25.84 22.65
CA THR A 280 -56.58 25.27 21.85
C THR A 280 -55.28 26.05 21.95
N THR A 281 -54.16 25.37 21.76
CA THR A 281 -52.85 25.96 21.51
C THR A 281 -52.32 25.51 20.15
N THR A 282 -51.31 26.21 19.65
CA THR A 282 -50.57 25.84 18.45
C THR A 282 -49.11 25.59 18.79
N ALA A 283 -48.58 24.42 18.40
CA ALA A 283 -47.21 24.01 18.60
C ALA A 283 -46.24 24.86 17.75
N THR A 284 -45.24 25.45 18.39
CA THR A 284 -44.30 26.40 17.76
C THR A 284 -43.24 25.73 16.88
N ASP A 285 -43.06 24.40 17.00
CA ASP A 285 -42.15 23.60 16.18
C ASP A 285 -42.83 22.91 14.97
N GLY A 286 -44.15 23.09 14.84
CA GLY A 286 -45.00 22.46 13.82
C GLY A 286 -45.66 21.15 14.25
N GLY A 287 -45.55 20.72 15.51
CA GLY A 287 -46.10 19.45 16.00
C GLY A 287 -45.03 18.35 16.10
N LYS A 288 -43.77 18.71 16.31
CA LYS A 288 -42.61 17.79 16.29
C LYS A 288 -42.17 17.26 17.64
N SER A 289 -42.42 17.98 18.72
CA SER A 289 -42.09 17.51 20.06
C SER A 289 -43.01 16.36 20.51
N THR A 290 -42.41 15.36 21.15
CA THR A 290 -43.08 14.21 21.79
C THR A 290 -43.98 14.60 22.96
N GLN A 291 -43.79 15.80 23.52
CA GLN A 291 -44.63 16.37 24.58
C GLN A 291 -44.71 17.89 24.49
N TYR A 292 -45.87 18.45 24.86
CA TYR A 292 -46.10 19.87 25.11
C TYR A 292 -46.68 20.07 26.52
N ASP A 293 -45.87 20.63 27.42
CA ASP A 293 -46.20 20.80 28.83
C ASP A 293 -47.23 21.90 29.08
N ASN A 294 -48.10 21.71 30.07
CA ASN A 294 -49.17 22.66 30.38
C ASN A 294 -49.67 22.53 31.82
N THR A 295 -49.78 23.64 32.55
CA THR A 295 -50.05 23.67 34.00
C THR A 295 -51.31 24.46 34.33
N ALA A 296 -52.32 23.79 34.89
CA ALA A 296 -53.51 24.42 35.45
C ALA A 296 -53.34 24.70 36.96
N LYS A 297 -53.95 25.80 37.40
CA LYS A 297 -54.03 26.26 38.79
C LYS A 297 -55.46 26.67 39.13
N LEU A 298 -55.89 26.40 40.36
CA LEU A 298 -57.15 26.86 40.94
C LEU A 298 -56.88 27.43 42.33
N ALA A 299 -57.33 28.66 42.57
CA ALA A 299 -57.26 29.34 43.86
C ALA A 299 -58.62 29.97 44.20
N GLY A 300 -58.81 30.34 45.47
CA GLY A 300 -60.01 31.02 45.97
C GLY A 300 -59.80 31.47 47.41
N THR A 301 -60.80 32.14 47.98
CA THR A 301 -60.82 32.48 49.41
C THR A 301 -61.07 31.21 50.22
N ASP A 302 -60.38 31.03 51.34
CA ASP A 302 -60.46 29.86 52.24
C ASP A 302 -60.26 28.47 51.58
N PHE A 303 -59.79 28.44 50.32
CA PHE A 303 -59.51 27.24 49.55
C PHE A 303 -58.00 27.01 49.44
N VAL A 304 -57.54 25.81 49.82
CA VAL A 304 -56.13 25.40 49.65
C VAL A 304 -55.83 25.28 48.14
N PRO A 305 -54.98 26.15 47.56
CA PRO A 305 -54.80 26.19 46.11
C PRO A 305 -54.35 24.86 45.54
N LYS A 306 -54.85 24.53 44.34
CA LYS A 306 -54.49 23.33 43.59
C LYS A 306 -53.73 23.70 42.34
N GLN A 307 -52.72 22.90 42.03
CA GLN A 307 -52.01 22.92 40.76
C GLN A 307 -51.99 21.50 40.21
N THR A 308 -52.17 21.35 38.90
CA THR A 308 -51.90 20.12 38.17
C THR A 308 -51.13 20.46 36.91
N SER A 309 -50.15 19.62 36.57
CA SER A 309 -49.35 19.78 35.35
C SER A 309 -49.44 18.48 34.57
N THR A 310 -49.60 18.60 33.26
CA THR A 310 -49.75 17.49 32.33
C THR A 310 -49.09 17.89 31.02
N TRP A 311 -48.86 16.91 30.16
CA TRP A 311 -48.37 17.13 28.81
C TRP A 311 -49.24 16.34 27.83
N THR A 312 -49.27 16.81 26.60
CA THR A 312 -49.84 16.05 25.49
C THR A 312 -48.98 16.32 24.24
N PRO A 313 -48.83 15.39 23.30
CA PRO A 313 -49.18 13.98 23.47
C PRO A 313 -48.29 13.34 24.54
N ALA A 314 -48.63 12.12 24.97
CA ALA A 314 -47.69 11.21 25.60
C ALA A 314 -47.29 10.17 24.55
N SER A 315 -46.64 10.63 23.46
CA SER A 315 -46.31 9.77 22.32
C SER A 315 -44.99 10.16 21.69
N GLY A 316 -44.27 9.17 21.20
CA GLY A 316 -42.99 9.29 20.54
C GLY A 316 -42.57 7.94 20.02
N GLY A 317 -41.34 7.86 19.55
CA GLY A 317 -40.66 6.60 19.31
C GLY A 317 -39.17 6.79 19.49
N GLY A 318 -38.51 5.69 19.83
CA GLY A 318 -37.08 5.60 20.09
C GLY A 318 -36.47 4.49 19.23
N GLY A 319 -35.14 4.45 19.23
CA GLY A 319 -34.43 3.34 18.63
C GLY A 319 -32.94 3.59 18.60
N GLU A 320 -32.18 2.64 19.14
CA GLU A 320 -30.75 2.54 18.92
C GLU A 320 -30.44 1.43 17.92
N GLY A 321 -29.28 1.51 17.29
CA GLY A 321 -28.80 0.52 16.34
C GLY A 321 -27.30 0.63 16.23
N GLY A 322 -26.60 -0.48 16.43
CA GLY A 322 -25.14 -0.53 16.36
C GLY A 322 -24.67 -1.71 15.52
N GLY A 323 -23.55 -1.51 14.84
CA GLY A 323 -22.82 -2.56 14.13
C GLY A 323 -21.36 -2.63 14.58
N THR A 324 -20.74 -3.76 14.30
CA THR A 324 -19.31 -4.00 14.49
C THR A 324 -18.55 -3.82 13.18
N THR A 325 -17.38 -3.17 13.25
CA THR A 325 -16.26 -3.40 12.33
C THR A 325 -15.09 -4.07 13.05
N GLY A 326 -14.12 -4.56 12.29
CA GLY A 326 -12.84 -5.04 12.80
C GLY A 326 -11.64 -4.43 12.09
N SER A 327 -10.47 -4.89 12.48
CA SER A 327 -9.18 -4.35 12.03
C SER A 327 -8.13 -5.44 11.85
N VAL A 328 -7.13 -5.17 11.02
CA VAL A 328 -5.91 -5.96 10.86
C VAL A 328 -4.68 -5.07 11.01
N THR A 329 -3.62 -5.59 11.62
CA THR A 329 -2.26 -5.07 11.49
C THR A 329 -1.37 -6.16 10.91
N LEU A 330 -0.65 -5.85 9.83
CA LEU A 330 0.38 -6.69 9.26
C LEU A 330 1.75 -6.15 9.66
N THR A 331 2.58 -7.00 10.26
CA THR A 331 4.00 -6.74 10.47
C THR A 331 4.79 -7.37 9.32
N LYS A 332 5.66 -6.58 8.68
CA LYS A 332 6.52 -7.00 7.58
C LYS A 332 7.92 -7.24 8.12
N GLU A 333 8.46 -8.43 7.90
CA GLU A 333 9.73 -8.87 8.48
C GLU A 333 10.71 -9.39 7.41
N ASP A 334 12.00 -9.37 7.76
CA ASP A 334 13.08 -10.10 7.08
C ASP A 334 13.06 -11.57 7.53
N ALA A 335 13.03 -12.49 6.56
CA ALA A 335 12.82 -13.91 6.83
C ALA A 335 13.89 -14.56 7.74
N LYS A 336 15.12 -14.02 7.76
CA LYS A 336 16.28 -14.61 8.46
C LYS A 336 16.55 -13.97 9.81
N THR A 337 16.39 -12.65 9.91
CA THR A 337 16.76 -11.83 11.08
C THR A 337 15.56 -11.37 11.91
N LYS A 338 14.34 -11.43 11.34
CA LYS A 338 13.10 -10.90 11.92
C LYS A 338 13.15 -9.39 12.23
N ALA A 339 14.05 -8.66 11.58
CA ALA A 339 14.02 -7.20 11.54
C ALA A 339 12.78 -6.74 10.75
N THR A 340 12.12 -5.67 11.20
CA THR A 340 10.91 -5.17 10.53
C THR A 340 11.25 -4.28 9.32
N LEU A 341 10.41 -4.29 8.29
CA LEU A 341 10.70 -3.73 6.96
C LEU A 341 9.68 -2.66 6.52
N GLU A 342 10.17 -1.43 6.36
CA GLU A 342 9.43 -0.30 5.78
C GLU A 342 9.30 -0.42 4.25
N GLY A 343 8.24 0.18 3.69
CA GLY A 343 8.11 0.39 2.25
C GLY A 343 7.70 -0.82 1.41
N ALA A 344 7.23 -1.90 2.04
CA ALA A 344 6.47 -2.92 1.30
C ALA A 344 5.10 -2.35 0.92
N GLU A 345 4.68 -2.51 -0.33
CA GLU A 345 3.36 -2.08 -0.80
C GLU A 345 2.45 -3.30 -0.99
N PHE A 346 1.21 -3.18 -0.53
CA PHE A 346 0.19 -4.22 -0.60
C PHE A 346 -1.09 -3.72 -1.28
N LYS A 347 -1.97 -4.67 -1.58
CA LYS A 347 -3.41 -4.46 -1.76
C LYS A 347 -4.24 -5.35 -0.84
N LEU A 348 -5.42 -4.86 -0.47
CA LEU A 348 -6.44 -5.60 0.28
C LEU A 348 -7.52 -6.12 -0.67
N VAL A 349 -7.87 -7.40 -0.56
CA VAL A 349 -8.90 -8.07 -1.38
C VAL A 349 -9.92 -8.76 -0.46
N ASP A 350 -11.20 -8.73 -0.82
CA ASP A 350 -12.28 -9.45 -0.12
C ASP A 350 -12.44 -10.92 -0.60
N SER A 351 -13.29 -11.69 0.08
CA SER A 351 -13.58 -13.11 -0.25
C SER A 351 -14.17 -13.34 -1.65
N LYS A 352 -14.60 -12.29 -2.35
CA LYS A 352 -15.19 -12.32 -3.69
C LYS A 352 -14.17 -11.94 -4.77
N GLY A 353 -12.93 -11.61 -4.38
CA GLY A 353 -11.88 -11.12 -5.27
C GLY A 353 -11.95 -9.60 -5.53
N THR A 354 -12.79 -8.85 -4.81
CA THR A 354 -12.92 -7.40 -4.93
C THR A 354 -11.72 -6.74 -4.27
N VAL A 355 -10.96 -5.93 -5.02
CA VAL A 355 -9.91 -5.11 -4.44
C VAL A 355 -10.55 -3.93 -3.71
N LEU A 356 -10.26 -3.80 -2.41
CA LEU A 356 -10.83 -2.76 -1.55
C LEU A 356 -9.89 -1.58 -1.34
N GLN A 357 -8.57 -1.85 -1.30
CA GLN A 357 -7.52 -0.84 -1.15
C GLN A 357 -6.26 -1.28 -1.91
N GLU A 358 -5.52 -0.34 -2.48
CA GLU A 358 -4.26 -0.57 -3.21
C GLU A 358 -3.18 0.42 -2.77
N ASN A 359 -1.91 0.06 -2.95
CA ASN A 359 -0.74 0.89 -2.62
C ASN A 359 -0.65 1.24 -1.12
N ILE A 360 -1.16 0.35 -0.26
CA ILE A 360 -1.07 0.48 1.20
C ILE A 360 0.30 0.00 1.67
N THR A 361 1.04 0.86 2.35
CA THR A 361 2.48 0.69 2.60
C THR A 361 2.82 0.39 4.06
N THR A 362 3.84 -0.44 4.32
CA THR A 362 4.42 -0.51 5.68
C THR A 362 5.22 0.75 6.04
N ASN A 363 5.05 1.19 7.28
CA ASN A 363 5.73 2.36 7.87
C ASN A 363 7.15 2.03 8.39
N ALA A 364 7.83 3.02 8.98
CA ALA A 364 9.16 2.90 9.60
C ALA A 364 9.29 1.90 10.77
N SER A 365 8.18 1.34 11.28
CA SER A 365 8.17 0.21 12.23
C SER A 365 7.94 -1.14 11.54
N GLY A 366 7.85 -1.14 10.21
CA GLY A 366 7.49 -2.27 9.35
C GLY A 366 6.03 -2.71 9.49
N GLN A 367 5.12 -1.82 9.88
CA GLN A 367 3.71 -2.14 10.07
C GLN A 367 2.80 -1.41 9.08
N LEU A 368 1.73 -2.08 8.65
CA LEU A 368 0.53 -1.44 8.08
C LEU A 368 -0.69 -1.88 8.89
N SER A 369 -1.66 -0.99 9.05
CA SER A 369 -2.89 -1.24 9.81
C SER A 369 -4.10 -0.76 9.02
N ILE A 370 -5.17 -1.56 9.03
CA ILE A 370 -6.44 -1.26 8.34
C ILE A 370 -7.56 -1.45 9.34
N ALA A 371 -8.42 -0.44 9.48
CA ALA A 371 -9.61 -0.45 10.32
C ALA A 371 -10.89 -0.54 9.46
N ASP A 372 -12.05 -0.50 10.11
CA ASP A 372 -13.37 -0.40 9.49
C ASP A 372 -13.71 -1.52 8.48
N LEU A 373 -13.17 -2.71 8.74
CA LEU A 373 -13.46 -3.92 7.96
C LEU A 373 -14.75 -4.59 8.43
N LYS A 374 -15.57 -5.04 7.47
CA LYS A 374 -16.75 -5.90 7.74
C LYS A 374 -16.34 -7.29 8.20
N PHE A 375 -17.30 -8.08 8.68
CA PHE A 375 -17.12 -9.53 8.83
C PHE A 375 -17.02 -10.17 7.44
N ASP A 376 -15.80 -10.55 7.05
CA ASP A 376 -15.49 -11.27 5.82
C ASP A 376 -14.11 -11.95 5.99
N THR A 377 -13.76 -12.83 5.05
CA THR A 377 -12.36 -13.25 4.85
C THR A 377 -11.71 -12.32 3.85
N TYR A 378 -10.47 -11.95 4.13
CA TYR A 378 -9.67 -10.99 3.36
C TYR A 378 -8.30 -11.55 3.02
N GLN A 379 -7.68 -10.99 2.00
CA GLN A 379 -6.30 -11.25 1.60
C GLN A 379 -5.50 -9.95 1.53
N LEU A 380 -4.34 -9.94 2.20
CA LEU A 380 -3.28 -8.94 1.95
C LEU A 380 -2.27 -9.53 0.97
N ILE A 381 -2.13 -8.91 -0.20
CA ILE A 381 -1.25 -9.38 -1.28
C ILE A 381 -0.16 -8.33 -1.49
N GLU A 382 1.10 -8.71 -1.33
CA GLU A 382 2.23 -7.82 -1.60
C GLU A 382 2.30 -7.52 -3.11
N THR A 383 2.33 -6.25 -3.48
CA THR A 383 2.46 -5.76 -4.86
C THR A 383 3.86 -5.25 -5.16
N LYS A 384 4.66 -4.93 -4.13
CA LYS A 384 6.06 -4.47 -4.25
C LYS A 384 6.80 -4.76 -2.95
N ALA A 385 8.00 -5.32 -3.05
CA ALA A 385 8.86 -5.58 -1.91
C ALA A 385 9.48 -4.29 -1.32
N PRO A 386 9.94 -4.33 -0.05
CA PRO A 386 10.92 -3.38 0.46
C PRO A 386 12.16 -3.31 -0.43
N THR A 387 12.86 -2.17 -0.42
CA THR A 387 14.06 -1.99 -1.26
C THR A 387 15.13 -3.03 -0.92
N GLY A 388 15.56 -3.80 -1.93
CA GLY A 388 16.55 -4.87 -1.77
C GLY A 388 16.00 -6.23 -1.35
N TYR A 389 14.67 -6.44 -1.36
CA TYR A 389 14.04 -7.72 -1.04
C TYR A 389 13.41 -8.40 -2.26
N LYS A 390 13.22 -9.72 -2.20
CA LYS A 390 12.41 -10.48 -3.17
C LYS A 390 10.93 -10.22 -2.88
N LEU A 391 10.15 -9.94 -3.93
CA LEU A 391 8.69 -9.82 -3.88
C LEU A 391 8.07 -11.20 -3.66
N ASP A 392 7.23 -11.33 -2.63
CA ASP A 392 6.45 -12.55 -2.39
C ASP A 392 4.95 -12.25 -2.45
N THR A 393 4.38 -12.41 -3.65
CA THR A 393 2.95 -12.24 -3.92
C THR A 393 2.04 -13.27 -3.27
N THR A 394 2.56 -14.24 -2.49
CA THR A 394 1.75 -15.22 -1.76
C THR A 394 0.81 -14.50 -0.77
N PRO A 395 -0.53 -14.63 -0.89
CA PRO A 395 -1.47 -13.90 -0.04
C PRO A 395 -1.33 -14.23 1.44
N VAL A 396 -1.55 -13.21 2.29
CA VAL A 396 -1.78 -13.38 3.72
C VAL A 396 -3.28 -13.34 3.96
N GLU A 397 -3.89 -14.50 4.21
CA GLU A 397 -5.32 -14.61 4.50
C GLU A 397 -5.62 -14.32 5.97
N PHE A 398 -6.73 -13.63 6.24
CA PHE A 398 -7.28 -13.44 7.58
C PHE A 398 -8.80 -13.27 7.55
N THR A 399 -9.47 -13.55 8.66
CA THR A 399 -10.93 -13.42 8.77
C THR A 399 -11.29 -12.49 9.93
N ILE A 400 -12.09 -11.47 9.62
CA ILE A 400 -12.71 -10.61 10.63
C ILE A 400 -14.08 -11.21 10.98
N GLY A 401 -14.41 -11.27 12.27
CA GLY A 401 -15.67 -11.84 12.74
C GLY A 401 -15.97 -11.50 14.19
N GLU A 402 -17.09 -12.01 14.70
CA GLU A 402 -17.63 -11.68 16.03
C GLU A 402 -16.60 -11.85 17.16
N ASN A 403 -15.88 -12.98 17.19
CA ASN A 403 -14.84 -13.27 18.17
C ASN A 403 -13.48 -12.61 17.85
N ASN A 404 -13.29 -12.12 16.62
CA ASN A 404 -12.01 -11.75 16.03
C ASN A 404 -12.07 -10.35 15.40
N LYS A 405 -12.21 -9.33 16.26
CA LYS A 405 -12.38 -7.91 15.85
C LYS A 405 -11.05 -7.16 15.66
N ALA A 406 -9.92 -7.71 16.13
CA ALA A 406 -8.59 -7.16 15.90
C ALA A 406 -7.61 -8.32 15.61
N ILE A 407 -7.07 -8.35 14.40
CA ILE A 407 -6.14 -9.38 13.92
C ILE A 407 -4.72 -8.80 13.83
N ASN A 408 -3.72 -9.62 14.18
CA ASN A 408 -2.33 -9.38 13.84
C ASN A 408 -1.83 -10.52 12.92
N VAL A 409 -1.13 -10.17 11.84
CA VAL A 409 -0.47 -11.12 10.93
C VAL A 409 0.97 -10.69 10.66
N THR A 410 1.82 -11.63 10.22
CA THR A 410 3.20 -11.36 9.80
C THR A 410 3.41 -11.81 8.36
N LYS A 411 4.21 -11.04 7.59
CA LYS A 411 4.66 -11.39 6.24
C LYS A 411 6.18 -11.24 6.13
N GLU A 412 6.86 -12.34 5.84
CA GLU A 412 8.32 -12.38 5.68
C GLU A 412 8.73 -12.22 4.21
N ASN A 413 9.82 -11.49 3.93
CA ASN A 413 10.50 -11.53 2.61
C ASN A 413 11.97 -11.92 2.80
N THR A 414 12.54 -12.53 1.76
CA THR A 414 13.97 -12.85 1.69
C THR A 414 14.74 -11.69 1.05
N LEU A 415 15.85 -11.29 1.66
CA LEU A 415 16.77 -10.27 1.13
C LEU A 415 17.38 -10.73 -0.22
N ASN A 416 17.59 -9.79 -1.15
CA ASN A 416 18.33 -10.05 -2.38
C ASN A 416 19.82 -10.22 -2.06
N THR A 417 20.36 -11.40 -2.36
CA THR A 417 21.80 -11.67 -2.35
C THR A 417 22.38 -11.53 -3.75
N GLY A 418 23.65 -11.10 -3.82
CA GLY A 418 24.42 -11.05 -5.06
C GLY A 418 25.46 -12.17 -5.16
N SER A 419 26.23 -12.12 -6.25
CA SER A 419 27.39 -12.99 -6.46
C SER A 419 28.55 -12.19 -7.03
N VAL A 420 29.77 -12.69 -6.84
CA VAL A 420 30.99 -12.13 -7.42
C VAL A 420 31.79 -13.21 -8.14
N GLU A 421 32.45 -12.84 -9.22
CA GLU A 421 33.32 -13.68 -10.05
C GLU A 421 34.66 -12.94 -10.26
N LEU A 422 35.76 -13.52 -9.80
CA LEU A 422 37.12 -13.03 -9.99
C LEU A 422 37.80 -13.85 -11.08
N THR A 423 38.33 -13.19 -12.11
CA THR A 423 39.21 -13.82 -13.10
C THR A 423 40.67 -13.49 -12.80
N LYS A 424 41.48 -14.53 -12.61
CA LYS A 424 42.91 -14.44 -12.34
C LYS A 424 43.69 -14.51 -13.64
N LEU A 425 44.55 -13.52 -13.89
CA LEU A 425 45.32 -13.38 -15.12
C LEU A 425 46.83 -13.28 -14.85
N ASP A 426 47.63 -13.59 -15.87
CA ASP A 426 49.02 -13.12 -16.01
C ASP A 426 49.05 -11.68 -16.53
N ALA A 427 49.90 -10.85 -15.92
CA ALA A 427 50.01 -9.43 -16.23
C ALA A 427 50.51 -9.15 -17.66
N ALA A 428 51.32 -10.03 -18.26
CA ALA A 428 51.93 -9.79 -19.58
C ALA A 428 51.06 -10.30 -20.75
N THR A 429 50.65 -11.56 -20.69
CA THR A 429 49.94 -12.29 -21.76
C THR A 429 48.42 -12.21 -21.65
N LYS A 430 47.89 -11.86 -20.46
CA LYS A 430 46.46 -11.97 -20.09
C LYS A 430 45.89 -13.39 -20.20
N ALA A 431 46.74 -14.41 -20.17
CA ALA A 431 46.30 -15.80 -19.97
C ALA A 431 45.72 -16.00 -18.56
N THR A 432 44.73 -16.88 -18.44
CA THR A 432 44.09 -17.23 -17.16
C THR A 432 44.98 -18.13 -16.30
N LEU A 433 45.04 -17.88 -14.99
CA LEU A 433 45.89 -18.61 -14.06
C LEU A 433 45.09 -19.39 -13.01
N ALA A 434 45.23 -20.70 -13.03
CA ALA A 434 44.66 -21.61 -12.03
C ALA A 434 45.48 -21.62 -10.72
N GLY A 435 44.87 -22.10 -9.63
CA GLY A 435 45.58 -22.41 -8.38
C GLY A 435 45.96 -21.23 -7.47
N ALA A 436 45.69 -19.98 -7.85
CA ALA A 436 45.77 -18.86 -6.91
C ALA A 436 44.79 -19.09 -5.75
N THR A 437 45.18 -18.69 -4.54
CA THR A 437 44.36 -18.78 -3.33
C THR A 437 44.10 -17.39 -2.77
N PHE A 438 42.85 -17.13 -2.40
CA PHE A 438 42.36 -15.88 -1.87
C PHE A 438 41.67 -16.09 -0.51
N GLU A 439 41.52 -14.97 0.20
CA GLU A 439 40.44 -14.79 1.17
C GLU A 439 39.47 -13.72 0.69
N LEU A 440 38.22 -13.81 1.15
CA LEU A 440 37.21 -12.76 1.03
C LEU A 440 37.11 -12.03 2.36
N GLN A 441 37.25 -10.71 2.34
CA GLN A 441 37.11 -9.83 3.50
C GLN A 441 35.93 -8.86 3.32
N ASP A 442 35.43 -8.31 4.43
CA ASP A 442 34.61 -7.10 4.41
C ASP A 442 35.47 -5.83 4.15
N LYS A 443 34.83 -4.66 4.03
CA LYS A 443 35.50 -3.36 3.84
C LYS A 443 36.32 -2.89 5.05
N GLU A 444 36.09 -3.45 6.24
CA GLU A 444 36.89 -3.20 7.45
C GLU A 444 38.16 -4.08 7.47
N GLY A 445 38.25 -5.08 6.60
CA GLY A 445 39.38 -6.02 6.48
C GLY A 445 39.22 -7.30 7.28
N ASN A 446 38.03 -7.62 7.81
CA ASN A 446 37.79 -8.86 8.53
C ASN A 446 37.55 -10.01 7.54
N THR A 447 38.29 -11.11 7.70
CA THR A 447 38.11 -12.33 6.90
C THR A 447 36.74 -12.96 7.09
N LEU A 448 36.02 -13.17 5.98
CA LEU A 448 34.70 -13.81 5.91
C LEU A 448 34.78 -15.25 5.40
N GLN A 449 35.69 -15.53 4.45
CA GLN A 449 35.96 -16.86 3.89
C GLN A 449 37.44 -16.99 3.51
N THR A 450 38.05 -18.14 3.80
CA THR A 450 39.44 -18.47 3.44
C THR A 450 39.50 -19.53 2.33
N ASP A 451 40.72 -19.83 1.87
CA ASP A 451 41.02 -20.97 1.00
C ASP A 451 40.27 -20.96 -0.35
N LEU A 452 39.85 -19.78 -0.80
CA LEU A 452 39.10 -19.57 -2.02
C LEU A 452 40.02 -19.65 -3.23
N LYS A 453 39.91 -20.73 -4.01
CA LYS A 453 40.84 -21.02 -5.11
C LYS A 453 40.25 -20.76 -6.49
N THR A 454 41.09 -20.25 -7.38
CA THR A 454 40.79 -20.11 -8.81
C THR A 454 40.88 -21.48 -9.49
N ASP A 455 39.85 -21.84 -10.24
CA ASP A 455 39.72 -23.13 -10.94
C ASP A 455 40.69 -23.28 -12.13
N GLU A 456 40.56 -24.36 -12.91
CA GLU A 456 41.37 -24.62 -14.12
C GLU A 456 41.21 -23.53 -15.21
N ASN A 457 40.11 -22.76 -15.17
CA ASN A 457 39.86 -21.61 -16.06
C ASN A 457 40.37 -20.29 -15.47
N GLY A 458 41.05 -20.32 -14.31
CA GLY A 458 41.49 -19.14 -13.57
C GLY A 458 40.34 -18.33 -12.94
N VAL A 459 39.18 -18.95 -12.69
CA VAL A 459 37.99 -18.29 -12.15
C VAL A 459 37.73 -18.71 -10.70
N LEU A 460 37.46 -17.72 -9.85
CA LEU A 460 36.92 -17.89 -8.50
C LEU A 460 35.51 -17.28 -8.45
N LYS A 461 34.55 -17.94 -7.81
CA LYS A 461 33.18 -17.42 -7.63
C LYS A 461 32.71 -17.58 -6.19
N VAL A 462 32.04 -16.55 -5.67
CA VAL A 462 31.32 -16.59 -4.38
C VAL A 462 29.87 -16.14 -4.61
N THR A 463 28.93 -16.83 -3.98
CA THR A 463 27.49 -16.56 -4.05
C THR A 463 26.93 -16.13 -2.70
N ASP A 464 25.65 -15.75 -2.67
CA ASP A 464 24.87 -15.53 -1.45
C ASP A 464 25.40 -14.41 -0.53
N LEU A 465 26.15 -13.47 -1.13
CA LEU A 465 26.62 -12.27 -0.47
C LEU A 465 25.46 -11.29 -0.28
N VAL A 466 25.31 -10.76 0.94
CA VAL A 466 24.35 -9.68 1.22
C VAL A 466 24.84 -8.37 0.58
N PRO A 467 23.97 -7.36 0.40
CA PRO A 467 24.40 -6.06 -0.10
C PRO A 467 25.44 -5.41 0.83
N GLY A 468 26.54 -4.93 0.26
CA GLY A 468 27.68 -4.42 1.01
C GLY A 468 28.97 -4.33 0.18
N SER A 469 30.00 -3.72 0.76
CA SER A 469 31.33 -3.58 0.16
C SER A 469 32.29 -4.64 0.71
N TYR A 470 33.06 -5.26 -0.18
CA TYR A 470 33.90 -6.43 0.08
C TYR A 470 35.25 -6.29 -0.64
N GLN A 471 36.20 -7.16 -0.32
CA GLN A 471 37.44 -7.28 -1.10
C GLN A 471 38.00 -8.71 -1.12
N PHE A 472 38.59 -9.09 -2.25
CA PHE A 472 39.44 -10.27 -2.33
C PHE A 472 40.89 -9.90 -2.05
N VAL A 473 41.57 -10.68 -1.22
CA VAL A 473 43.02 -10.56 -0.94
C VAL A 473 43.70 -11.85 -1.35
N GLU A 474 44.73 -11.78 -2.19
CA GLU A 474 45.51 -12.97 -2.57
C GLU A 474 46.39 -13.38 -1.39
N THR A 475 46.28 -14.65 -0.99
CA THR A 475 47.04 -15.25 0.11
C THR A 475 48.10 -16.24 -0.37
N SER A 476 47.95 -16.77 -1.59
CA SER A 476 48.99 -17.51 -2.31
C SER A 476 48.83 -17.31 -3.82
N ALA A 477 49.91 -16.92 -4.48
CA ALA A 477 49.96 -16.88 -5.95
C ALA A 477 49.98 -18.29 -6.57
N PRO A 478 49.68 -18.42 -7.87
CA PRO A 478 50.01 -19.60 -8.67
C PRO A 478 51.52 -19.89 -8.66
N THR A 479 51.92 -21.15 -8.84
CA THR A 479 53.34 -21.55 -8.90
C THR A 479 54.10 -20.77 -9.98
N GLY A 480 55.22 -20.13 -9.60
CA GLY A 480 56.03 -19.31 -10.50
C GLY A 480 55.50 -17.88 -10.74
N TYR A 481 54.57 -17.39 -9.92
CA TYR A 481 54.07 -16.01 -9.95
C TYR A 481 54.27 -15.33 -8.61
N LYS A 482 54.58 -14.03 -8.65
CA LYS A 482 54.74 -13.21 -7.44
C LYS A 482 53.39 -13.02 -6.75
N LEU A 483 53.37 -13.16 -5.43
CA LEU A 483 52.21 -12.83 -4.60
C LEU A 483 51.92 -11.34 -4.64
N ASP A 484 50.70 -10.97 -5.04
CA ASP A 484 50.22 -9.59 -4.97
C ASP A 484 49.03 -9.51 -4.02
N ASN A 485 49.32 -9.27 -2.73
CA ASN A 485 48.31 -9.14 -1.68
C ASN A 485 47.55 -7.80 -1.70
N SER A 486 47.71 -6.95 -2.72
CA SER A 486 46.89 -5.73 -2.84
C SER A 486 45.39 -6.10 -3.03
N PRO A 487 44.46 -5.56 -2.21
CA PRO A 487 43.06 -5.97 -2.27
C PRO A 487 42.35 -5.60 -3.57
N VAL A 488 41.46 -6.47 -4.03
CA VAL A 488 40.51 -6.22 -5.12
C VAL A 488 39.14 -5.96 -4.54
N SER A 489 38.84 -4.69 -4.28
CA SER A 489 37.57 -4.24 -3.69
C SER A 489 36.42 -4.28 -4.71
N PHE A 490 35.22 -4.62 -4.24
CA PHE A 490 33.98 -4.62 -5.02
C PHE A 490 32.75 -4.34 -4.13
N GLU A 491 31.60 -4.10 -4.75
CA GLU A 491 30.35 -3.83 -4.05
C GLU A 491 29.22 -4.72 -4.59
N ILE A 492 28.49 -5.37 -3.68
CA ILE A 492 27.23 -6.04 -3.96
C ILE A 492 26.12 -5.03 -3.70
N ILE A 493 25.45 -4.57 -4.75
CA ILE A 493 24.36 -3.58 -4.65
C ILE A 493 23.00 -4.26 -4.52
N ALA A 494 22.14 -3.71 -3.67
CA ALA A 494 20.76 -4.16 -3.47
C ALA A 494 19.91 -3.87 -4.72
N THR A 495 19.79 -4.85 -5.62
CA THR A 495 19.03 -4.75 -6.88
C THR A 495 18.00 -5.88 -6.98
N GLU A 496 17.05 -5.74 -7.90
CA GLU A 496 15.95 -6.71 -8.12
C GLU A 496 16.34 -7.87 -9.06
N THR A 497 17.64 -8.07 -9.32
CA THR A 497 18.15 -9.03 -10.32
C THR A 497 19.43 -9.71 -9.83
N ASP A 498 19.60 -11.01 -10.10
CA ASP A 498 20.76 -11.81 -9.68
C ASP A 498 22.06 -11.45 -10.46
N GLN A 499 22.57 -10.23 -10.30
CA GLN A 499 23.80 -9.78 -10.97
C GLN A 499 25.04 -10.46 -10.37
N ILE A 500 25.93 -10.90 -11.28
CA ILE A 500 27.26 -11.39 -10.94
C ILE A 500 28.23 -10.23 -11.18
N VAL A 501 28.76 -9.65 -10.10
CA VAL A 501 29.83 -8.64 -10.16
C VAL A 501 31.10 -9.30 -10.67
N LYS A 502 31.78 -8.70 -11.65
CA LYS A 502 33.01 -9.27 -12.24
C LYS A 502 34.22 -8.41 -11.91
N VAL A 503 35.27 -9.04 -11.39
CA VAL A 503 36.55 -8.41 -11.06
C VAL A 503 37.72 -9.21 -11.66
N THR A 504 38.90 -8.58 -11.72
CA THR A 504 40.10 -9.22 -12.26
C THR A 504 41.30 -8.99 -11.34
N LYS A 505 42.24 -9.94 -11.32
CA LYS A 505 43.50 -9.84 -10.56
C LYS A 505 44.66 -10.37 -11.39
N GLU A 506 45.62 -9.52 -11.69
CA GLU A 506 46.82 -9.87 -12.46
C GLU A 506 48.00 -10.17 -11.51
N ASN A 507 48.81 -11.18 -11.82
CA ASN A 507 50.13 -11.36 -11.16
C ASN A 507 51.24 -11.28 -12.20
N VAL A 508 52.43 -10.89 -11.74
CA VAL A 508 53.65 -10.86 -12.56
C VAL A 508 54.38 -12.19 -12.39
N LEU A 509 54.75 -12.81 -13.51
CA LEU A 509 55.58 -14.02 -13.55
C LEU A 509 56.90 -13.79 -12.79
N GLU A 510 57.36 -14.81 -12.07
CA GLU A 510 58.69 -14.83 -11.48
C GLU A 510 59.76 -15.12 -12.54
N VAL A 511 60.84 -14.34 -12.50
CA VAL A 511 61.98 -14.46 -13.39
C VAL A 511 63.23 -14.68 -12.55
N GLY A 512 64.01 -15.70 -12.92
CA GLY A 512 65.24 -16.06 -12.23
C GLY A 512 66.47 -15.40 -12.83
N SER A 513 67.62 -15.83 -12.35
CA SER A 513 68.93 -15.41 -12.84
C SER A 513 69.92 -16.57 -12.83
N VAL A 514 71.04 -16.40 -13.51
CA VAL A 514 72.13 -17.39 -13.58
C VAL A 514 73.48 -16.70 -13.38
N GLU A 515 74.40 -17.41 -12.73
CA GLU A 515 75.77 -16.98 -12.47
C GLU A 515 76.73 -18.07 -12.97
N LEU A 516 77.45 -17.80 -14.05
CA LEU A 516 78.50 -18.67 -14.58
C LEU A 516 79.85 -18.21 -14.02
N THR A 517 80.57 -19.13 -13.35
CA THR A 517 81.95 -18.91 -12.92
C THR A 517 82.92 -19.62 -13.87
N LYS A 518 83.79 -18.86 -14.51
CA LYS A 518 84.79 -19.35 -15.46
C LYS A 518 86.08 -19.70 -14.74
N LEU A 519 86.56 -20.92 -14.94
CA LEU A 519 87.75 -21.47 -14.25
C LEU A 519 88.83 -21.95 -15.23
N ASP A 520 90.06 -22.01 -14.73
CA ASP A 520 91.18 -22.79 -15.25
C ASP A 520 91.01 -24.27 -14.88
N SER A 521 91.09 -25.19 -15.85
CA SER A 521 90.84 -26.61 -15.60
C SER A 521 91.91 -27.30 -14.73
N LEU A 522 93.12 -26.75 -14.62
CA LEU A 522 94.21 -27.26 -13.79
C LEU A 522 94.24 -26.56 -12.43
N THR A 523 94.29 -25.23 -12.43
CA THR A 523 94.57 -24.43 -11.21
C THR A 523 93.31 -24.06 -10.42
N LYS A 524 92.13 -24.15 -11.05
CA LYS A 524 90.84 -23.65 -10.53
C LYS A 524 90.84 -22.16 -10.15
N ALA A 525 91.81 -21.38 -10.65
CA ALA A 525 91.73 -19.92 -10.63
C ALA A 525 90.61 -19.43 -11.56
N THR A 526 90.02 -18.28 -11.26
CA THR A 526 88.96 -17.69 -12.09
C THR A 526 89.52 -16.95 -13.31
N LEU A 527 88.78 -16.93 -14.42
CA LEU A 527 89.24 -16.40 -15.70
C LEU A 527 88.34 -15.30 -16.27
N ALA A 528 88.89 -14.08 -16.32
CA ALA A 528 88.28 -12.93 -16.98
C ALA A 528 88.36 -13.03 -18.53
N GLY A 529 87.44 -12.39 -19.22
CA GLY A 529 87.51 -12.19 -20.68
C GLY A 529 87.13 -13.39 -21.55
N ALA A 530 86.51 -14.44 -20.99
CA ALA A 530 85.82 -15.45 -21.80
C ALA A 530 84.51 -14.86 -22.32
N THR A 531 84.16 -15.07 -23.60
CA THR A 531 82.87 -14.62 -24.15
C THR A 531 81.95 -15.79 -24.45
N PHE A 532 80.67 -15.61 -24.16
CA PHE A 532 79.61 -16.58 -24.30
C PHE A 532 78.46 -16.03 -25.15
N GLU A 533 77.65 -16.94 -25.66
CA GLU A 533 76.25 -16.69 -25.96
C GLU A 533 75.35 -17.51 -25.02
N LEU A 534 74.15 -16.99 -24.77
CA LEU A 534 73.07 -17.68 -24.08
C LEU A 534 72.07 -18.17 -25.13
N GLN A 535 71.71 -19.46 -25.09
CA GLN A 535 70.72 -20.08 -25.96
C GLN A 535 69.57 -20.68 -25.13
N ASN A 536 68.40 -20.85 -25.74
CA ASN A 536 67.32 -21.71 -25.21
C ASN A 536 67.64 -23.21 -25.40
N LYS A 537 66.79 -24.10 -24.88
CA LYS A 537 66.91 -25.56 -25.05
C LYS A 537 66.85 -26.04 -26.51
N GLU A 538 66.24 -25.27 -27.42
CA GLU A 538 66.24 -25.52 -28.87
C GLU A 538 67.55 -25.10 -29.56
N GLY A 539 68.51 -24.51 -28.83
CA GLY A 539 69.79 -24.03 -29.37
C GLY A 539 69.68 -22.71 -30.15
N ASN A 540 68.61 -21.93 -29.94
CA ASN A 540 68.45 -20.59 -30.50
C ASN A 540 69.07 -19.56 -29.57
N THR A 541 69.98 -18.75 -30.10
CA THR A 541 70.65 -17.66 -29.38
C THR A 541 69.65 -16.58 -28.93
N LEU A 542 69.63 -16.32 -27.63
CA LEU A 542 68.86 -15.28 -26.98
C LEU A 542 69.70 -14.01 -26.74
N GLN A 543 70.98 -14.17 -26.41
CA GLN A 543 71.91 -13.07 -26.12
C GLN A 543 73.35 -13.44 -26.48
N THR A 544 74.12 -12.48 -26.99
CA THR A 544 75.52 -12.65 -27.43
C THR A 544 76.47 -11.67 -26.72
N GLY A 545 77.78 -11.92 -26.81
CA GLY A 545 78.82 -11.01 -26.27
C GLY A 545 78.94 -11.04 -24.75
N LEU A 546 78.33 -12.03 -24.10
CA LEU A 546 78.30 -12.18 -22.64
C LEU A 546 79.69 -12.50 -22.12
N THR A 547 80.36 -11.53 -21.50
CA THR A 547 81.79 -11.63 -21.15
C THR A 547 81.99 -11.82 -19.65
N THR A 548 82.96 -12.64 -19.24
CA THR A 548 83.31 -12.84 -17.82
C THR A 548 84.12 -11.65 -17.28
N ASP A 549 83.74 -11.15 -16.11
CA ASP A 549 84.33 -9.98 -15.47
C ASP A 549 85.75 -10.23 -14.90
N GLU A 550 86.35 -9.23 -14.25
CA GLU A 550 87.68 -9.35 -13.62
C GLU A 550 87.75 -10.44 -12.52
N ASN A 551 86.61 -10.86 -11.97
CA ASN A 551 86.51 -11.97 -11.00
C ASN A 551 86.29 -13.33 -11.70
N GLY A 552 86.17 -13.35 -13.02
CA GLY A 552 85.84 -14.51 -13.85
C GLY A 552 84.37 -14.92 -13.81
N VAL A 553 83.47 -14.00 -13.48
CA VAL A 553 82.03 -14.24 -13.33
C VAL A 553 81.24 -13.60 -14.47
N LEU A 554 80.24 -14.32 -14.97
CA LEU A 554 79.22 -13.83 -15.89
C LEU A 554 77.84 -13.99 -15.22
N LYS A 555 76.96 -13.00 -15.37
CA LYS A 555 75.57 -13.06 -14.86
C LYS A 555 74.57 -12.69 -15.94
N VAL A 556 73.41 -13.34 -15.92
CA VAL A 556 72.22 -12.93 -16.70
C VAL A 556 71.00 -12.96 -15.76
N THR A 557 70.17 -11.92 -15.84
CA THR A 557 68.96 -11.75 -15.03
C THR A 557 67.71 -11.86 -15.90
N ASP A 558 66.53 -11.80 -15.25
CA ASP A 558 65.24 -11.64 -15.92
C ASP A 558 64.87 -12.81 -16.86
N LEU A 559 65.41 -14.00 -16.58
CA LEU A 559 65.14 -15.22 -17.30
C LEU A 559 63.81 -15.84 -16.84
N VAL A 560 62.86 -16.00 -17.75
CA VAL A 560 61.62 -16.73 -17.47
C VAL A 560 61.91 -18.22 -17.17
N PRO A 561 61.07 -18.92 -16.39
CA PRO A 561 61.30 -20.32 -16.07
C PRO A 561 61.42 -21.22 -17.32
N GLY A 562 62.40 -22.12 -17.32
CA GLY A 562 62.75 -22.96 -18.45
C GLY A 562 64.23 -23.34 -18.51
N THR A 563 64.57 -24.19 -19.49
CA THR A 563 65.92 -24.71 -19.69
C THR A 563 66.70 -23.88 -20.73
N TYR A 564 67.96 -23.58 -20.41
CA TYR A 564 68.87 -22.72 -21.17
C TYR A 564 70.27 -23.35 -21.25
N GLN A 565 71.14 -22.80 -22.10
CA GLN A 565 72.56 -23.18 -22.12
C GLN A 565 73.48 -22.01 -22.47
N PHE A 566 74.64 -21.97 -21.82
CA PHE A 566 75.76 -21.10 -22.22
C PHE A 566 76.70 -21.85 -23.17
N VAL A 567 77.05 -21.21 -24.30
CA VAL A 567 78.04 -21.72 -25.25
C VAL A 567 79.21 -20.74 -25.31
N GLU A 568 80.44 -21.24 -25.09
CA GLU A 568 81.62 -20.38 -25.20
C GLU A 568 81.90 -20.06 -26.68
N THR A 569 82.15 -18.79 -26.97
CA THR A 569 82.35 -18.25 -28.32
C THR A 569 83.78 -17.73 -28.53
N ASN A 570 84.46 -17.29 -27.47
CA ASN A 570 85.89 -17.00 -27.47
C ASN A 570 86.49 -17.25 -26.08
N ALA A 571 87.61 -17.97 -26.03
CA ALA A 571 88.33 -18.26 -24.79
C ALA A 571 89.12 -17.05 -24.26
N PRO A 572 89.45 -17.02 -22.96
CA PRO A 572 90.46 -16.11 -22.42
C PRO A 572 91.81 -16.24 -23.14
N ILE A 573 92.59 -15.17 -23.17
CA ILE A 573 93.92 -15.18 -23.81
C ILE A 573 94.81 -16.23 -23.14
N GLY A 574 95.32 -17.17 -23.94
CA GLY A 574 96.16 -18.28 -23.45
C GLY A 574 95.40 -19.54 -23.04
N TYR A 575 94.10 -19.64 -23.35
CA TYR A 575 93.27 -20.83 -23.11
C TYR A 575 92.65 -21.37 -24.40
N GLU A 576 92.42 -22.68 -24.45
CA GLU A 576 91.70 -23.34 -25.54
C GLU A 576 90.20 -23.05 -25.45
N LEU A 577 89.51 -22.99 -26.60
CA LEU A 577 88.07 -22.73 -26.69
C LEU A 577 87.29 -24.03 -26.51
N ASP A 578 86.42 -24.10 -25.50
CA ASP A 578 85.55 -25.26 -25.28
C ASP A 578 84.09 -24.88 -25.54
N THR A 579 83.63 -25.13 -26.76
CA THR A 579 82.24 -24.88 -27.19
C THR A 579 81.22 -25.86 -26.61
N THR A 580 81.59 -26.78 -25.71
CA THR A 580 80.64 -27.70 -25.05
C THR A 580 79.64 -26.90 -24.21
N PRO A 581 78.31 -26.99 -24.47
CA PRO A 581 77.33 -26.18 -23.78
C PRO A 581 77.23 -26.48 -22.28
N VAL A 582 77.05 -25.43 -21.47
CA VAL A 582 76.74 -25.52 -20.04
C VAL A 582 75.23 -25.32 -19.88
N VAL A 583 74.51 -26.43 -19.77
CA VAL A 583 73.05 -26.46 -19.63
C VAL A 583 72.64 -26.15 -18.19
N PHE A 584 71.58 -25.37 -18.01
CA PHE A 584 70.96 -25.06 -16.72
C PHE A 584 69.46 -24.84 -16.86
N GLU A 585 68.75 -24.83 -15.73
CA GLU A 585 67.30 -24.63 -15.69
C GLU A 585 66.94 -23.55 -14.66
N ILE A 586 66.04 -22.64 -15.04
CA ILE A 586 65.38 -21.71 -14.12
C ILE A 586 64.05 -22.36 -13.73
N ILE A 587 63.94 -22.82 -12.48
CA ILE A 587 62.75 -23.53 -11.99
C ILE A 587 61.70 -22.51 -11.51
N ALA A 588 60.44 -22.74 -11.87
CA ALA A 588 59.32 -21.86 -11.50
C ALA A 588 59.06 -21.92 -9.99
N GLY A 589 59.20 -20.79 -9.30
CA GLY A 589 59.11 -20.70 -7.82
C GLY A 589 60.44 -20.89 -7.09
N GLU A 590 61.56 -21.11 -7.78
CA GLU A 590 62.91 -21.18 -7.20
C GLU A 590 63.81 -20.04 -7.73
N THR A 591 63.26 -18.82 -7.80
CA THR A 591 63.90 -17.68 -8.49
C THR A 591 64.73 -16.75 -7.60
N ASP A 592 64.65 -16.90 -6.27
CA ASP A 592 65.31 -16.05 -5.25
C ASP A 592 66.84 -16.04 -5.29
N GLN A 593 67.48 -17.00 -5.96
CA GLN A 593 68.94 -17.13 -6.03
C GLN A 593 69.39 -17.35 -7.48
N PRO A 594 70.55 -16.80 -7.90
CA PRO A 594 71.10 -17.11 -9.21
C PRO A 594 71.52 -18.57 -9.27
N VAL A 595 71.05 -19.29 -10.28
CA VAL A 595 71.48 -20.66 -10.60
C VAL A 595 72.98 -20.62 -10.90
N LYS A 596 73.78 -21.39 -10.15
CA LYS A 596 75.24 -21.34 -10.25
C LYS A 596 75.78 -22.46 -11.11
N VAL A 597 76.53 -22.09 -12.15
CA VAL A 597 77.21 -23.04 -13.05
C VAL A 597 78.69 -22.70 -13.19
N THR A 598 79.49 -23.67 -13.61
CA THR A 598 80.93 -23.50 -13.84
C THR A 598 81.32 -23.92 -15.25
N LYS A 599 82.36 -23.28 -15.79
CA LYS A 599 82.95 -23.64 -17.08
C LYS A 599 84.46 -23.59 -17.00
N GLU A 600 85.12 -24.72 -17.20
CA GLU A 600 86.58 -24.82 -17.17
C GLU A 600 87.17 -24.75 -18.58
N ASN A 601 88.32 -24.08 -18.77
CA ASN A 601 89.12 -24.21 -20.00
C ASN A 601 90.55 -24.65 -19.65
N THR A 602 91.18 -25.35 -20.59
CA THR A 602 92.58 -25.77 -20.48
C THR A 602 93.51 -24.67 -21.01
N PRO A 603 94.61 -24.33 -20.31
CA PRO A 603 95.61 -23.41 -20.83
C PRO A 603 96.26 -23.96 -22.10
N THR A 604 96.42 -23.12 -23.14
CA THR A 604 97.15 -23.49 -24.36
C THR A 604 98.60 -23.87 -24.01
N PRO A 605 99.13 -25.01 -24.51
CA PRO A 605 100.52 -25.38 -24.28
C PRO A 605 101.52 -24.33 -24.80
N PRO A 606 102.63 -24.06 -24.10
CA PRO A 606 103.64 -23.12 -24.57
C PRO A 606 104.26 -23.61 -25.89
N ALA A 607 104.26 -22.74 -26.90
CA ALA A 607 104.75 -23.08 -28.24
C ALA A 607 106.24 -23.47 -28.24
N PRO A 608 106.66 -24.49 -29.03
CA PRO A 608 108.07 -24.86 -29.15
C PRO A 608 108.94 -23.70 -29.68
N PRO A 609 110.18 -23.54 -29.17
CA PRO A 609 111.05 -22.44 -29.56
C PRO A 609 111.43 -22.50 -31.04
N THR A 610 111.23 -21.39 -31.76
CA THR A 610 111.43 -21.30 -33.21
C THR A 610 112.92 -21.23 -33.58
N PRO A 611 113.41 -22.00 -34.59
CA PRO A 611 114.79 -21.90 -35.05
C PRO A 611 115.14 -20.53 -35.67
N PRO A 612 116.42 -20.09 -35.64
CA PRO A 612 116.84 -18.79 -36.15
C PRO A 612 116.79 -18.70 -37.68
N ALA A 613 116.48 -17.51 -38.19
CA ALA A 613 116.25 -17.25 -39.61
C ALA A 613 117.56 -17.13 -40.46
N PRO A 614 117.58 -17.63 -41.71
CA PRO A 614 118.67 -17.40 -42.66
C PRO A 614 118.70 -15.97 -43.26
N VAL A 615 119.88 -15.53 -43.69
CA VAL A 615 120.13 -14.24 -44.36
C VAL A 615 120.13 -14.43 -45.90
N PRO A 616 119.63 -13.49 -46.73
CA PRO A 616 119.18 -13.79 -48.10
C PRO A 616 120.15 -13.41 -49.24
N PRO A 617 119.93 -13.96 -50.46
CA PRO A 617 120.38 -13.41 -51.74
C PRO A 617 119.22 -12.81 -52.60
N ASN A 618 119.56 -11.99 -53.60
CA ASN A 618 118.64 -11.25 -54.51
C ASN A 618 119.42 -10.72 -55.74
N PRO A 619 118.85 -10.43 -56.94
CA PRO A 619 117.50 -10.68 -57.52
C PRO A 619 117.55 -11.90 -58.52
N ALA A 620 117.13 -11.99 -59.81
CA ALA A 620 116.52 -11.14 -60.87
C ALA A 620 116.11 -12.02 -62.11
N PRO A 621 115.53 -11.51 -63.22
CA PRO A 621 114.38 -10.60 -63.41
C PRO A 621 113.21 -11.26 -64.24
N PRO A 622 112.66 -10.80 -65.41
CA PRO A 622 111.23 -10.45 -65.44
C PRO A 622 110.33 -11.02 -66.59
N VAL A 623 109.00 -11.02 -66.35
CA VAL A 623 107.87 -10.58 -67.23
C VAL A 623 107.87 -11.00 -68.72
N PRO A 624 106.86 -11.78 -69.19
CA PRO A 624 105.60 -11.18 -69.72
C PRO A 624 104.31 -11.97 -69.36
N SER A 625 103.08 -11.44 -69.34
CA SER A 625 102.42 -10.26 -69.97
C SER A 625 102.02 -10.38 -71.45
N LYS A 626 100.86 -10.99 -71.76
CA LYS A 626 100.00 -10.51 -72.87
C LYS A 626 98.49 -10.77 -72.63
N PRO A 627 97.55 -9.86 -73.02
CA PRO A 627 96.16 -9.88 -72.50
C PRO A 627 95.06 -9.55 -73.57
N THR A 628 93.89 -9.05 -73.12
CA THR A 628 93.02 -8.02 -73.78
C THR A 628 92.20 -8.41 -75.06
N VAL A 629 90.84 -8.40 -75.07
CA VAL A 629 89.89 -7.24 -75.33
C VAL A 629 89.53 -7.09 -76.84
N PRO A 630 88.38 -6.52 -77.31
CA PRO A 630 86.99 -6.36 -76.76
C PRO A 630 85.90 -6.59 -77.87
N PRO A 631 84.84 -5.76 -78.04
CA PRO A 631 83.60 -5.56 -77.27
C PRO A 631 82.38 -6.22 -78.01
N VAL A 632 81.10 -5.81 -77.91
CA VAL A 632 80.47 -4.55 -78.39
C VAL A 632 79.30 -4.12 -77.47
N LYS A 633 79.37 -2.86 -76.99
CA LYS A 633 78.32 -2.03 -76.34
C LYS A 633 77.51 -1.29 -77.48
N PRO A 634 76.38 -0.55 -77.28
CA PRO A 634 75.85 -0.05 -76.00
C PRO A 634 74.30 0.15 -75.81
N GLU A 635 73.92 0.52 -74.57
CA GLU A 635 72.86 1.52 -74.16
C GLU A 635 71.36 1.22 -74.46
N ILE A 636 70.34 1.66 -73.70
CA ILE A 636 70.13 2.64 -72.59
C ILE A 636 68.77 2.27 -71.86
N SER A 637 68.35 2.60 -70.62
CA SER A 637 68.90 3.23 -69.39
C SER A 637 67.94 3.05 -68.16
N VAL A 638 68.33 3.57 -66.97
CA VAL A 638 67.54 4.19 -65.85
C VAL A 638 66.15 3.59 -65.46
N ILE A 639 65.89 2.95 -64.27
CA ILE A 639 65.93 3.38 -62.83
C ILE A 639 64.78 4.37 -62.45
N PRO A 640 64.09 4.36 -61.27
CA PRO A 640 64.24 3.59 -59.99
C PRO A 640 62.98 2.88 -59.39
N GLN A 641 63.17 2.10 -58.30
CA GLN A 641 62.37 1.80 -57.05
C GLN A 641 60.80 1.85 -57.02
N LYS A 642 60.03 1.23 -56.10
CA LYS A 642 60.22 0.59 -54.75
C LYS A 642 59.03 -0.35 -54.41
N SER A 643 59.22 -1.39 -53.55
CA SER A 643 58.19 -2.11 -52.71
C SER A 643 57.00 -2.81 -53.41
N GLU A 644 56.30 -3.84 -52.90
CA GLU A 644 56.46 -4.78 -51.76
C GLU A 644 55.55 -6.02 -52.02
N ASN A 645 55.77 -7.15 -51.30
CA ASN A 645 54.86 -8.30 -51.10
C ASN A 645 54.16 -9.00 -52.31
N SER A 646 54.54 -10.25 -52.60
CA SER A 646 53.60 -11.39 -52.85
C SER A 646 54.33 -12.71 -53.21
N GLU A 647 53.85 -13.84 -52.70
CA GLU A 647 53.35 -15.02 -53.47
C GLU A 647 53.16 -16.25 -52.55
N ASP A 648 51.98 -16.91 -52.63
CA ASP A 648 51.70 -18.22 -51.99
C ASP A 648 50.65 -19.00 -52.80
N SER A 649 50.82 -20.33 -52.93
CA SER A 649 49.98 -21.31 -53.63
C SER A 649 50.69 -22.68 -53.76
N PRO A 650 50.00 -23.82 -54.07
CA PRO A 650 48.56 -24.15 -53.97
C PRO A 650 48.28 -25.40 -53.03
N LYS A 651 47.73 -26.62 -53.31
CA LYS A 651 47.21 -27.32 -54.52
C LYS A 651 46.33 -28.61 -54.29
N LYS A 652 45.14 -28.49 -53.67
CA LYS A 652 43.97 -29.45 -53.79
C LYS A 652 44.10 -30.83 -53.10
N SER A 653 43.03 -31.57 -52.71
CA SER A 653 41.54 -31.39 -52.62
C SER A 653 40.94 -32.56 -51.75
N ASN A 654 39.67 -33.00 -51.68
CA ASN A 654 38.45 -32.84 -52.51
C ASN A 654 37.16 -33.38 -51.81
N LEU A 655 35.96 -32.90 -52.22
CA LEU A 655 34.58 -33.51 -52.09
C LEU A 655 34.01 -33.87 -50.68
N SER A 656 32.71 -33.76 -50.34
CA SER A 656 31.51 -33.00 -50.79
C SER A 656 30.29 -33.41 -49.89
N ILE A 657 29.27 -32.60 -49.53
CA ILE A 657 27.98 -32.37 -50.26
C ILE A 657 27.01 -31.46 -49.42
N THR A 658 26.34 -30.46 -50.03
CA THR A 658 25.11 -29.66 -49.60
C THR A 658 25.03 -28.92 -48.24
N SER A 659 24.28 -27.81 -48.05
CA SER A 659 23.47 -26.96 -48.97
C SER A 659 23.09 -25.56 -48.41
N ASN A 660 23.01 -24.58 -49.33
CA ASN A 660 22.16 -23.37 -49.38
C ASN A 660 22.45 -22.11 -48.51
N LEU A 661 22.02 -20.96 -49.08
CA LEU A 661 22.17 -19.54 -48.68
C LEU A 661 20.91 -18.78 -49.20
N PRO A 662 20.45 -17.67 -48.58
CA PRO A 662 20.92 -16.28 -48.86
C PRO A 662 21.21 -15.48 -47.56
N LYS A 663 21.83 -14.27 -47.51
CA LYS A 663 21.93 -13.04 -48.34
C LYS A 663 20.80 -12.00 -48.20
N THR A 664 21.15 -10.72 -48.40
CA THR A 664 20.52 -9.49 -47.88
C THR A 664 20.02 -8.49 -48.94
N GLY A 665 19.19 -7.51 -48.53
CA GLY A 665 18.67 -6.36 -49.30
C GLY A 665 17.31 -6.63 -50.00
N ASP A 666 16.39 -5.69 -50.22
CA ASP A 666 16.26 -4.25 -49.86
C ASP A 666 14.78 -3.81 -49.98
N ALA A 667 14.32 -2.75 -49.28
CA ALA A 667 13.26 -1.80 -49.71
C ALA A 667 12.94 -0.69 -48.65
N ASN A 668 12.51 0.49 -49.12
CA ASN A 668 12.05 1.64 -48.30
C ASN A 668 10.51 1.58 -48.04
N ASP A 669 9.87 2.41 -47.20
CA ASP A 669 9.61 3.85 -47.47
C ASP A 669 9.14 4.69 -46.23
N PHE A 670 8.90 5.99 -46.44
CA PHE A 670 8.67 7.05 -45.44
C PHE A 670 7.20 7.35 -45.08
N ALA A 671 6.86 7.37 -43.78
CA ALA A 671 5.88 8.25 -43.09
C ALA A 671 5.69 7.77 -41.62
N GLY A 672 5.39 8.60 -40.61
CA GLY A 672 5.26 10.06 -40.53
C GLY A 672 4.65 10.47 -39.17
N LEU A 673 4.77 11.76 -38.79
CA LEU A 673 4.22 12.41 -37.58
C LEU A 673 4.75 11.96 -36.20
N GLY A 674 5.38 12.91 -35.50
CA GLY A 674 5.58 12.89 -34.06
C GLY A 674 5.32 14.27 -33.46
N VAL A 675 4.66 14.31 -32.29
CA VAL A 675 4.40 15.49 -31.42
C VAL A 675 4.36 14.91 -29.99
N LEU A 676 5.19 15.23 -29.00
CA LEU A 676 5.95 16.43 -28.63
C LEU A 676 5.08 17.59 -28.11
N PHE A 677 4.53 17.42 -26.90
CA PHE A 677 4.05 18.54 -26.09
C PHE A 677 5.22 19.21 -25.36
N ILE A 678 5.55 20.44 -25.76
CA ILE A 678 6.41 21.35 -25.00
C ILE A 678 5.53 22.43 -24.36
N ALA A 679 5.73 22.67 -23.07
CA ALA A 679 5.09 23.79 -22.38
C ALA A 679 5.78 25.11 -22.75
N LEU A 680 4.99 26.14 -23.06
CA LEU A 680 5.48 27.52 -23.15
C LEU A 680 4.51 28.48 -22.46
N SER A 681 5.08 29.32 -21.60
CA SER A 681 4.41 30.45 -20.97
C SER A 681 4.84 31.74 -21.68
N LEU A 682 3.93 32.71 -21.83
CA LEU A 682 4.17 34.13 -21.53
C LEU A 682 2.91 34.99 -21.78
N SER A 683 2.70 35.98 -20.90
CA SER A 683 1.99 37.25 -21.13
C SER A 683 0.50 37.24 -21.56
N GLY A 684 -0.35 38.19 -21.17
CA GLY A 684 -0.16 39.30 -20.22
C GLY A 684 -1.09 40.50 -20.50
N PHE A 685 -1.35 41.31 -19.45
CA PHE A 685 -1.92 42.67 -19.49
C PHE A 685 -3.45 42.90 -19.72
N LEU A 686 -4.09 43.44 -18.66
CA LEU A 686 -5.32 44.28 -18.64
C LEU A 686 -6.68 43.60 -19.03
N MET A 687 -7.85 44.06 -18.58
CA MET A 687 -8.19 45.32 -17.87
C MET A 687 -9.33 45.18 -16.82
N LYS A 688 -9.26 46.06 -15.80
CA LYS A 688 -10.18 46.39 -14.70
C LYS A 688 -11.71 46.15 -14.85
N ARG A 689 -12.31 45.82 -13.68
CA ARG A 689 -13.65 46.23 -13.15
C ARG A 689 -14.91 45.67 -13.85
N LYS A 690 -15.74 44.98 -13.06
CA LYS A 690 -16.59 45.70 -12.09
C LYS A 690 -16.70 44.94 -10.78
#